data_AF-A0A817VFQ1-F1
#
_entry.id   AF-A0A817VFQ1-F1
#
_cell.length_a   1.000
_cell.length_b   1.000
_cell.length_c   1.000
_cell.angle_alpha   90.00
_cell.angle_beta   90.00
_cell.angle_gamma   90.00
#
_symmetry.space_group_name_H-M   'P 1'
#
loop_
_entity.id
_entity.type
_entity.pdbx_description
1 polymer ?
#
loop_
_entity_poly.entity_id
_entity_poly.type
_entity_poly.pdbx_seq_one_letter_code
_entity_poly.pdbx_strand_id
1 'polypeptide(L)'
;MDTSSKKNINQRYLFGITDEPKQLLEPISGYVHEPLLSLEEACEPLLNIIPNLPAHIWIAKENSKNPSDGLTQDESAAIRLYTMEWDSSTNKECGSLYAHLNRTLKEIDRTKLRPWFRYLKLFLTALAKLPIAPPQTVWRGLHLNLSEDHPPGKKITWWAFSSCTTSLSVLESDLYLGKVGTRTLFSIEAINGRTIRSHSHFTIEDEILLLPGTYLEVKSQLNPAPDLYIIHLQQKIPPHALLEPPFEGAQLFSLSEIDQAMPKNNTSQQNNDKSRSWYKNNKLLFGIGAIVAAIIIAVVLGATLGTQIRRQKKTSSTTTSASTYFLITSVLYDEEKYFLSLLLIATEIPSTHTSTTTATLSFYGGSPPDPISIANAFYAFDGNLFDLYSQRNGEVVGGSISYIQGYVAYGQAIVLNQSIPTQINVKPSFDVNVSSSFTIEGFFMLRKTQLNATLIQLMPFISMNLINGVLAASLGSNITLLGTSVISTNQWHHFSFVFDSIQQITTISIDGTVEKTQSSIEPVIPLNNSKSIIIIGAGFHGYIDQLSISLKAKSRQAILWDATVAAYYPLDVSWLLDKGPNGLNATASDVIPIYGWHFNALNFNKSGAYYEASGFTVLGTPRHAFSIALWVRAETQPGIFLTVANAYTCLLVLGFQSDSNTLVAYLPNATATGDSVNIIGPQMPSNAWVHVAFTWSTENRAKLYTSSYLQGASGEASILNNARGDHNSSPMTITLGKYNGAANCEGIQGISTSQTFMGSLDEMFVFARELQESELIKLANQPRRIERAVVPRTKNQLTYYS
;
A
#
# COMPACT_ATOMS: atom_id res chain seq x y z
N MET A 1 -34.99 -4.53 -52.15
CA MET A 1 -35.27 -3.56 -51.09
C MET A 1 -35.70 -4.36 -49.87
N ASP A 2 -34.82 -4.54 -48.92
CA ASP A 2 -35.24 -4.82 -47.55
C ASP A 2 -34.25 -4.14 -46.59
N THR A 3 -34.67 -2.97 -46.14
CA THR A 3 -33.95 -2.07 -45.23
C THR A 3 -34.48 -2.30 -43.83
N SER A 4 -34.07 -3.38 -43.16
CA SER A 4 -34.28 -3.50 -41.70
C SER A 4 -33.33 -4.50 -41.05
N SER A 5 -32.08 -4.10 -40.83
CA SER A 5 -31.38 -4.21 -39.54
C SER A 5 -29.95 -3.70 -39.69
N LYS A 6 -29.76 -2.37 -39.74
CA LYS A 6 -28.46 -1.80 -39.36
C LYS A 6 -28.33 -1.91 -37.84
N LYS A 7 -27.95 -3.09 -37.35
CA LYS A 7 -27.47 -3.24 -35.97
C LYS A 7 -26.05 -2.67 -35.93
N ASN A 8 -25.83 -1.70 -35.05
CA ASN A 8 -24.59 -0.95 -34.88
C ASN A 8 -23.38 -1.89 -34.71
N ILE A 9 -22.42 -1.82 -35.64
CA ILE A 9 -21.11 -2.48 -35.57
C ILE A 9 -20.20 -1.61 -34.72
N ASN A 10 -19.60 -2.16 -33.64
CA ASN A 10 -18.64 -1.40 -32.84
C ASN A 10 -17.24 -1.48 -33.48
N GLN A 11 -16.85 -0.40 -34.18
CA GLN A 11 -15.62 -0.33 -34.98
C GLN A 11 -14.34 -0.40 -34.12
N ARG A 12 -14.40 -0.13 -32.81
CA ARG A 12 -13.22 -0.15 -31.91
C ARG A 12 -12.65 -1.56 -31.73
N TYR A 13 -13.48 -2.59 -31.86
CA TYR A 13 -13.00 -3.97 -31.88
C TYR A 13 -12.28 -4.30 -33.18
N LEU A 14 -12.66 -3.67 -34.29
CA LEU A 14 -12.20 -3.98 -35.65
C LEU A 14 -10.94 -3.21 -36.09
N PHE A 15 -10.61 -2.10 -35.43
CA PHE A 15 -9.49 -1.24 -35.82
C PHE A 15 -8.20 -1.56 -35.07
N GLY A 16 -7.13 -1.86 -35.81
CA GLY A 16 -5.75 -1.75 -35.33
C GLY A 16 -5.05 -3.09 -35.12
N ILE A 17 -4.01 -3.30 -35.92
CA ILE A 17 -2.71 -3.97 -35.65
C ILE A 17 -1.81 -3.91 -36.90
N THR A 18 -2.36 -3.71 -38.10
CA THR A 18 -1.60 -3.70 -39.39
C THR A 18 -0.42 -2.73 -39.44
N ASP A 19 -0.37 -1.74 -38.53
CA ASP A 19 0.66 -0.69 -38.49
C ASP A 19 1.33 -0.57 -37.12
N GLU A 20 1.33 -1.62 -36.27
CA GLU A 20 2.20 -1.57 -35.09
C GLU A 20 3.66 -1.40 -35.55
N PRO A 21 4.40 -0.43 -34.99
CA PRO A 21 5.76 -0.14 -35.42
C PRO A 21 6.63 -1.38 -35.24
N LYS A 22 7.34 -1.76 -36.31
CA LYS A 22 8.26 -2.92 -36.31
C LYS A 22 9.48 -2.72 -35.40
N GLN A 23 9.71 -1.49 -34.96
CA GLN A 23 10.77 -1.10 -34.03
C GLN A 23 10.17 -0.70 -32.68
N LEU A 24 10.96 -0.89 -31.61
CA LEU A 24 10.60 -0.37 -30.29
C LEU A 24 10.70 1.16 -30.33
N LEU A 25 9.61 1.83 -29.93
CA LEU A 25 9.56 3.28 -29.82
C LEU A 25 9.97 3.75 -28.42
N GLU A 26 10.28 5.05 -28.29
CA GLU A 26 10.49 5.67 -26.99
C GLU A 26 9.22 5.57 -26.12
N PRO A 27 9.36 5.52 -24.79
CA PRO A 27 8.23 5.51 -23.85
C PRO A 27 7.26 6.68 -24.07
N ILE A 28 6.00 6.46 -23.71
CA ILE A 28 5.00 7.53 -23.66
C ILE A 28 5.20 8.29 -22.35
N SER A 29 5.88 9.43 -22.42
CA SER A 29 6.28 10.27 -21.28
C SER A 29 6.07 11.76 -21.56
N GLY A 30 6.22 12.59 -20.51
CA GLY A 30 6.17 14.04 -20.58
C GLY A 30 4.77 14.64 -20.41
N TYR A 31 3.72 13.88 -20.76
CA TYR A 31 2.32 14.29 -20.53
C TYR A 31 1.99 14.45 -19.04
N VAL A 32 2.76 13.82 -18.14
CA VAL A 32 2.59 13.89 -16.67
C VAL A 32 2.77 15.32 -16.13
N HIS A 33 3.54 16.15 -16.83
CA HIS A 33 3.84 17.52 -16.42
C HIS A 33 2.72 18.51 -16.78
N GLU A 34 1.73 18.10 -17.57
CA GLU A 34 0.54 18.91 -17.80
C GLU A 34 -0.30 18.98 -16.50
N PRO A 35 -0.91 20.14 -16.20
CA PRO A 35 -1.87 20.23 -15.11
C PRO A 35 -3.09 19.34 -15.39
N LEU A 36 -3.77 18.90 -14.33
CA LEU A 36 -5.06 18.24 -14.48
C LEU A 36 -6.12 19.30 -14.81
N LEU A 37 -6.74 19.20 -15.97
CA LEU A 37 -7.65 20.20 -16.55
C LEU A 37 -9.06 19.64 -16.74
N SER A 38 -10.04 20.53 -16.98
CA SER A 38 -11.38 20.11 -17.43
C SER A 38 -11.31 19.43 -18.80
N LEU A 39 -12.36 18.66 -19.18
CA LEU A 39 -12.35 17.94 -20.46
C LEU A 39 -12.24 18.89 -21.67
N GLU A 40 -12.87 20.05 -21.61
CA GLU A 40 -12.83 21.08 -22.65
C GLU A 40 -11.41 21.62 -22.83
N GLU A 41 -10.77 22.05 -21.74
CA GLU A 41 -9.40 22.58 -21.75
C GLU A 41 -8.38 21.50 -22.17
N ALA A 42 -8.59 20.26 -21.74
CA ALA A 42 -7.75 19.14 -22.10
C ALA A 42 -7.84 18.78 -23.59
N CYS A 43 -9.00 19.01 -24.21
CA CYS A 43 -9.23 18.77 -25.64
C CYS A 43 -8.98 20.00 -26.52
N GLU A 44 -8.72 21.17 -25.97
CA GLU A 44 -8.49 22.42 -26.72
C GLU A 44 -7.45 22.25 -27.85
N PRO A 45 -6.27 21.62 -27.63
CA PRO A 45 -5.29 21.44 -28.70
C PRO A 45 -5.76 20.48 -29.82
N LEU A 46 -6.79 19.67 -29.56
CA LEU A 46 -7.30 18.64 -30.47
C LEU A 46 -8.43 19.17 -31.38
N LEU A 47 -8.97 20.36 -31.12
CA LEU A 47 -10.09 20.92 -31.88
C LEU A 47 -9.80 21.10 -33.38
N ASN A 48 -8.54 21.35 -33.74
CA ASN A 48 -8.09 21.48 -35.14
C ASN A 48 -7.64 20.14 -35.75
N ILE A 49 -7.48 19.10 -34.93
CA ILE A 49 -7.05 17.77 -35.36
C ILE A 49 -8.27 16.90 -35.62
N ILE A 50 -9.33 17.08 -34.83
CA ILE A 50 -10.48 16.18 -34.80
C ILE A 50 -11.77 16.95 -35.09
N PRO A 51 -12.45 16.68 -36.22
CA PRO A 51 -13.67 17.40 -36.60
C PRO A 51 -14.82 17.08 -35.65
N ASN A 52 -15.70 18.05 -35.41
CA ASN A 52 -16.89 17.93 -34.55
C ASN A 52 -16.61 17.52 -33.09
N LEU A 53 -15.37 17.65 -32.60
CA LEU A 53 -15.00 17.30 -31.24
C LEU A 53 -15.80 18.07 -30.15
N PRO A 54 -16.12 19.38 -30.28
CA PRO A 54 -16.89 20.11 -29.27
C PRO A 54 -18.24 19.47 -28.92
N ALA A 55 -18.99 19.01 -29.92
CA ALA A 55 -20.28 18.36 -29.70
C ALA A 55 -20.13 17.05 -28.91
N HIS A 56 -19.09 16.27 -29.21
CA HIS A 56 -18.82 15.01 -28.52
C HIS A 56 -18.30 15.23 -27.10
N ILE A 57 -17.51 16.28 -26.84
CA ILE A 57 -17.13 16.69 -25.48
C ILE A 57 -18.38 16.99 -24.65
N TRP A 58 -19.30 17.80 -25.20
CA TRP A 58 -20.55 18.15 -24.51
C TRP A 58 -21.39 16.90 -24.19
N ILE A 59 -21.59 16.01 -25.16
CA ILE A 59 -22.32 14.74 -24.96
C ILE A 59 -21.62 13.87 -23.89
N ALA A 60 -20.29 13.78 -23.92
CA ALA A 60 -19.54 12.96 -22.97
C ALA A 60 -19.65 13.47 -21.52
N LYS A 61 -19.64 14.79 -21.32
CA LYS A 61 -19.81 15.42 -20.00
C LYS A 61 -21.23 15.30 -19.47
N GLU A 62 -22.22 15.55 -20.31
CA GLU A 62 -23.63 15.45 -19.92
C GLU A 62 -23.99 14.04 -19.44
N ASN A 63 -23.42 13.02 -20.09
CA ASN A 63 -23.61 11.61 -19.72
C ASN A 63 -22.68 11.12 -18.59
N SER A 64 -21.95 12.03 -17.93
CA SER A 64 -20.99 11.71 -16.86
C SER A 64 -21.18 12.54 -15.58
N LYS A 65 -22.36 13.14 -15.36
CA LYS A 65 -22.63 14.07 -14.23
C LYS A 65 -22.46 13.46 -12.82
N ASN A 66 -22.70 12.15 -12.67
CA ASN A 66 -22.60 11.44 -11.40
C ASN A 66 -21.80 10.14 -11.58
N PRO A 67 -20.48 10.24 -11.79
CA PRO A 67 -19.65 9.08 -12.08
C PRO A 67 -19.45 8.20 -10.85
N SER A 68 -19.31 6.89 -11.05
CA SER A 68 -18.89 5.93 -10.03
C SER A 68 -17.37 5.91 -9.84
N ASP A 69 -16.88 5.00 -9.00
CA ASP A 69 -15.46 4.62 -8.92
C ASP A 69 -14.49 5.75 -8.53
N GLY A 70 -15.00 6.81 -7.89
CA GLY A 70 -14.21 7.93 -7.39
C GLY A 70 -13.64 8.85 -8.49
N LEU A 71 -14.17 8.75 -9.71
CA LEU A 71 -13.80 9.65 -10.81
C LEU A 71 -14.50 11.00 -10.68
N THR A 72 -13.87 12.08 -11.16
CA THR A 72 -14.57 13.34 -11.42
C THR A 72 -15.45 13.24 -12.68
N GLN A 73 -16.36 14.20 -12.86
CA GLN A 73 -17.15 14.28 -14.09
C GLN A 73 -16.26 14.33 -15.33
N ASP A 74 -15.20 15.15 -15.31
CA ASP A 74 -14.28 15.29 -16.45
C ASP A 74 -13.46 14.03 -16.69
N GLU A 75 -13.03 13.32 -15.64
CA GLU A 75 -12.31 12.04 -15.74
C GLU A 75 -13.19 10.94 -16.35
N SER A 76 -14.42 10.77 -15.85
CA SER A 76 -15.39 9.83 -16.43
C SER A 76 -15.76 10.22 -17.86
N ALA A 77 -15.93 11.52 -18.13
CA ALA A 77 -16.25 12.03 -19.45
C ALA A 77 -15.09 11.82 -20.43
N ALA A 78 -13.83 11.87 -19.99
CA ALA A 78 -12.67 11.53 -20.82
C ALA A 78 -12.72 10.07 -21.29
N ILE A 79 -13.06 9.13 -20.39
CA ILE A 79 -13.25 7.71 -20.73
C ILE A 79 -14.45 7.54 -21.67
N ARG A 80 -15.58 8.19 -21.38
CA ARG A 80 -16.76 8.14 -22.22
C ARG A 80 -16.46 8.67 -23.64
N LEU A 81 -15.76 9.79 -23.74
CA LEU A 81 -15.36 10.39 -25.02
C LEU A 81 -14.43 9.47 -25.82
N TYR A 82 -13.48 8.80 -25.16
CA TYR A 82 -12.61 7.80 -25.81
C TYR A 82 -13.41 6.61 -26.37
N THR A 83 -14.49 6.22 -25.70
CA THR A 83 -15.31 5.06 -26.09
C THR A 83 -16.45 5.41 -27.05
N MET A 84 -16.70 6.68 -27.32
CA MET A 84 -17.76 7.12 -28.25
C MET A 84 -17.43 6.76 -29.69
N GLU A 85 -18.45 6.26 -30.39
CA GLU A 85 -18.41 6.07 -31.83
C GLU A 85 -19.06 7.25 -32.53
N TRP A 86 -18.46 7.66 -33.64
CA TRP A 86 -18.97 8.74 -34.46
C TRP A 86 -19.49 8.14 -35.76
N ASP A 87 -20.62 8.65 -36.26
CA ASP A 87 -21.26 8.10 -37.45
C ASP A 87 -20.28 8.09 -38.63
N SER A 88 -20.06 6.89 -39.18
CA SER A 88 -19.18 6.61 -40.31
C SER A 88 -19.93 6.59 -41.64
N SER A 89 -21.09 7.26 -41.70
CA SER A 89 -21.92 7.37 -42.90
C SER A 89 -21.19 7.94 -44.12
N THR A 90 -20.02 8.56 -43.93
CA THR A 90 -19.05 8.84 -44.99
C THR A 90 -17.90 7.83 -44.95
N ASN A 91 -17.79 6.98 -45.97
CA ASN A 91 -16.78 5.92 -46.19
C ASN A 91 -15.31 6.38 -46.29
N LYS A 92 -14.91 7.45 -45.60
CA LYS A 92 -13.52 7.91 -45.52
C LYS A 92 -13.21 8.37 -44.11
N GLU A 93 -12.30 7.62 -43.49
CA GLU A 93 -11.57 7.91 -42.26
C GLU A 93 -12.42 8.05 -40.99
N CYS A 94 -12.33 7.03 -40.14
CA CYS A 94 -12.96 6.98 -38.83
C CYS A 94 -12.57 8.21 -38.00
N GLY A 95 -13.48 9.18 -37.90
CA GLY A 95 -13.24 10.51 -37.35
C GLY A 95 -13.02 10.53 -35.84
N SER A 96 -13.32 9.45 -35.12
CA SER A 96 -13.38 9.44 -33.65
C SER A 96 -12.06 9.75 -32.96
N LEU A 97 -12.17 10.30 -31.74
CA LEU A 97 -11.03 10.54 -30.86
C LEU A 97 -10.21 9.26 -30.65
N TYR A 98 -10.88 8.13 -30.43
CA TYR A 98 -10.26 6.79 -30.37
C TYR A 98 -9.33 6.53 -31.55
N ALA A 99 -9.81 6.75 -32.78
CA ALA A 99 -9.07 6.41 -33.99
C ALA A 99 -7.85 7.31 -34.16
N HIS A 100 -8.00 8.61 -33.87
CA HIS A 100 -6.92 9.59 -33.98
C HIS A 100 -5.83 9.38 -32.91
N LEU A 101 -6.24 9.13 -31.66
CA LEU A 101 -5.29 8.88 -30.57
C LEU A 101 -4.48 7.61 -30.82
N ASN A 102 -5.16 6.49 -31.11
CA ASN A 102 -4.48 5.21 -31.33
C ASN A 102 -3.61 5.21 -32.58
N ARG A 103 -3.94 6.00 -33.61
CA ARG A 103 -3.03 6.24 -34.74
C ARG A 103 -1.77 6.99 -34.28
N THR A 104 -1.95 8.09 -33.54
CA THR A 104 -0.83 8.92 -33.07
C THR A 104 0.10 8.15 -32.12
N LEU A 105 -0.43 7.27 -31.27
CA LEU A 105 0.37 6.43 -30.37
C LEU A 105 1.32 5.46 -31.08
N LYS A 106 1.03 5.12 -32.35
CA LYS A 106 1.85 4.23 -33.19
C LYS A 106 2.88 4.97 -34.05
N GLU A 107 2.81 6.30 -34.11
CA GLU A 107 3.75 7.11 -34.89
C GLU A 107 5.17 7.02 -34.30
N ILE A 108 6.16 6.82 -35.18
CA ILE A 108 7.59 6.80 -34.80
C ILE A 108 8.01 8.15 -34.21
N ASP A 109 7.51 9.24 -34.80
CA ASP A 109 7.76 10.60 -34.32
C ASP A 109 6.89 10.90 -33.09
N ARG A 110 7.50 10.73 -31.90
CA ARG A 110 6.86 10.99 -30.61
C ARG A 110 6.45 12.45 -30.41
N THR A 111 7.00 13.40 -31.17
CA THR A 111 6.60 14.80 -31.05
C THR A 111 5.15 15.05 -31.46
N LYS A 112 4.59 14.18 -32.32
CA LYS A 112 3.17 14.21 -32.72
C LYS A 112 2.21 13.92 -31.57
N LEU A 113 2.67 13.34 -30.46
CA LEU A 113 1.85 13.14 -29.26
C LEU A 113 1.69 14.41 -28.42
N ARG A 114 2.51 15.46 -28.62
CA ARG A 114 2.45 16.68 -27.79
C ARG A 114 1.05 17.32 -27.71
N PRO A 115 0.27 17.47 -28.79
CA PRO A 115 -1.09 18.01 -28.71
C PRO A 115 -2.03 17.17 -27.83
N TRP A 116 -1.70 15.89 -27.63
CA TRP A 116 -2.50 14.97 -26.83
C TRP A 116 -2.15 14.99 -25.35
N PHE A 117 -1.09 15.66 -24.92
CA PHE A 117 -0.58 15.54 -23.55
C PHE A 117 -1.61 15.94 -22.49
N ARG A 118 -2.34 17.03 -22.70
CA ARG A 118 -3.40 17.48 -21.78
C ARG A 118 -4.53 16.45 -21.69
N TYR A 119 -4.97 15.91 -22.82
CA TYR A 119 -5.98 14.85 -22.86
C TYR A 119 -5.47 13.55 -22.24
N LEU A 120 -4.24 13.12 -22.54
CA LEU A 120 -3.61 11.94 -21.98
C LEU A 120 -3.44 12.06 -20.47
N LYS A 121 -3.08 13.24 -19.95
CA LYS A 121 -3.02 13.53 -18.51
C LYS A 121 -4.38 13.25 -17.85
N LEU A 122 -5.46 13.83 -18.37
CA LEU A 122 -6.81 13.62 -17.83
C LEU A 122 -7.26 12.16 -17.96
N PHE A 123 -7.10 11.58 -19.16
CA PHE A 123 -7.58 10.24 -19.47
C PHE A 123 -6.84 9.14 -18.71
N LEU A 124 -5.50 9.19 -18.65
CA LEU A 124 -4.72 8.22 -17.90
C LEU A 124 -4.87 8.41 -16.40
N THR A 125 -5.07 9.63 -15.91
CA THR A 125 -5.45 9.87 -14.50
C THR A 125 -6.74 9.13 -14.17
N ALA A 126 -7.77 9.25 -15.02
CA ALA A 126 -9.03 8.54 -14.86
C ALA A 126 -8.83 7.01 -14.85
N LEU A 127 -8.09 6.47 -15.81
CA LEU A 127 -7.82 5.02 -15.89
C LEU A 127 -6.98 4.51 -14.71
N ALA A 128 -6.05 5.31 -14.20
CA ALA A 128 -5.22 4.93 -13.06
C ALA A 128 -6.01 4.85 -11.74
N LYS A 129 -7.08 5.63 -11.60
CA LYS A 129 -8.01 5.58 -10.46
C LYS A 129 -8.94 4.36 -10.50
N LEU A 130 -9.22 3.83 -11.70
CA LEU A 130 -10.04 2.63 -11.83
C LEU A 130 -9.30 1.39 -11.30
N PRO A 131 -10.02 0.45 -10.62
CA PRO A 131 -9.44 -0.81 -10.19
C PRO A 131 -8.76 -1.57 -11.34
N ILE A 132 -7.62 -2.16 -11.05
CA ILE A 132 -6.96 -3.09 -11.97
C ILE A 132 -7.82 -4.36 -12.05
N ALA A 133 -8.22 -4.74 -13.26
CA ALA A 133 -8.94 -5.98 -13.47
C ALA A 133 -8.06 -7.17 -13.02
N PRO A 134 -8.62 -8.17 -12.33
CA PRO A 134 -7.88 -9.37 -11.98
C PRO A 134 -7.23 -10.01 -13.21
N PRO A 135 -6.04 -10.64 -13.07
CA PRO A 135 -5.39 -11.35 -14.16
C PRO A 135 -6.36 -12.33 -14.81
N GLN A 136 -6.60 -12.15 -16.11
CA GLN A 136 -7.60 -12.92 -16.85
C GLN A 136 -7.32 -12.91 -18.34
N THR A 137 -7.90 -13.89 -19.04
CA THR A 137 -7.88 -13.91 -20.50
C THR A 137 -8.93 -12.96 -21.06
N VAL A 138 -8.47 -11.98 -21.84
CA VAL A 138 -9.32 -11.08 -22.62
C VAL A 138 -9.16 -11.35 -24.11
N TRP A 139 -10.19 -10.99 -24.87
CA TRP A 139 -10.27 -11.35 -26.27
C TRP A 139 -10.44 -10.13 -27.16
N ARG A 140 -9.77 -10.17 -28.32
CA ARG A 140 -9.88 -9.14 -29.36
C ARG A 140 -9.93 -9.77 -30.75
N GLY A 141 -10.98 -9.49 -31.51
CA GLY A 141 -11.17 -9.99 -32.87
C GLY A 141 -10.84 -8.95 -33.94
N LEU A 142 -10.24 -9.37 -35.06
CA LEU A 142 -9.94 -8.53 -36.23
C LEU A 142 -10.26 -9.27 -37.53
N HIS A 143 -10.70 -8.56 -38.57
CA HIS A 143 -11.05 -9.14 -39.89
C HIS A 143 -9.86 -9.18 -40.86
N LEU A 144 -8.73 -9.74 -40.44
CA LEU A 144 -7.57 -10.03 -41.30
C LEU A 144 -6.70 -11.15 -40.70
N ASN A 145 -5.76 -11.68 -41.48
CA ASN A 145 -4.77 -12.65 -41.02
C ASN A 145 -3.52 -11.92 -40.49
N LEU A 146 -3.15 -12.16 -39.24
CA LEU A 146 -1.96 -11.61 -38.59
C LEU A 146 -0.97 -12.69 -38.11
N SER A 147 -1.16 -13.95 -38.51
CA SER A 147 -0.34 -15.07 -38.06
C SER A 147 1.13 -14.90 -38.43
N GLU A 148 1.43 -14.40 -39.62
CA GLU A 148 2.82 -14.19 -40.07
C GLU A 148 3.55 -13.11 -39.27
N ASP A 149 2.83 -12.07 -38.83
CA ASP A 149 3.40 -10.98 -38.05
C ASP A 149 3.65 -11.35 -36.59
N HIS A 150 3.12 -12.47 -36.12
CA HIS A 150 3.11 -12.84 -34.69
C HIS A 150 3.66 -14.25 -34.43
N PRO A 151 4.81 -14.69 -34.97
CA PRO A 151 5.30 -16.04 -34.74
C PRO A 151 5.50 -16.34 -33.24
N PRO A 152 5.28 -17.60 -32.78
CA PRO A 152 5.51 -17.98 -31.38
C PRO A 152 6.90 -17.59 -30.88
N GLY A 153 6.98 -17.09 -29.64
CA GLY A 153 8.19 -16.56 -29.01
C GLY A 153 8.50 -15.10 -29.34
N LYS A 154 7.83 -14.48 -30.32
CA LYS A 154 8.00 -13.05 -30.62
C LYS A 154 7.50 -12.20 -29.45
N LYS A 155 8.29 -11.21 -29.06
CA LYS A 155 7.90 -10.18 -28.09
C LYS A 155 7.48 -8.93 -28.84
N ILE A 156 6.35 -8.36 -28.48
CA ILE A 156 5.77 -7.18 -29.11
C ILE A 156 5.39 -6.15 -28.06
N THR A 157 5.47 -4.88 -28.42
CA THR A 157 4.90 -3.78 -27.65
C THR A 157 3.67 -3.30 -28.38
N TRP A 158 2.52 -3.34 -27.72
CA TRP A 158 1.25 -2.87 -28.23
C TRP A 158 1.06 -1.41 -27.86
N TRP A 159 1.31 -0.50 -28.80
CA TRP A 159 1.41 0.92 -28.49
C TRP A 159 0.05 1.63 -28.39
N ALA A 160 -0.96 1.13 -29.09
CA ALA A 160 -2.32 1.65 -28.97
C ALA A 160 -3.02 1.16 -27.68
N PHE A 161 -4.03 1.90 -27.22
CA PHE A 161 -5.01 1.35 -26.29
C PHE A 161 -5.82 0.25 -27.00
N SER A 162 -6.21 -0.79 -26.27
CA SER A 162 -6.92 -1.94 -26.85
C SER A 162 -8.17 -2.28 -26.06
N SER A 163 -9.33 -2.06 -26.68
CA SER A 163 -10.61 -2.52 -26.13
C SER A 163 -10.76 -4.02 -26.34
N CYS A 164 -11.04 -4.74 -25.26
CA CYS A 164 -11.14 -6.21 -25.24
C CYS A 164 -12.41 -6.63 -24.48
N THR A 165 -12.89 -7.83 -24.78
CA THR A 165 -14.03 -8.45 -24.08
C THR A 165 -13.58 -9.67 -23.28
N THR A 166 -14.26 -9.93 -22.17
CA THR A 166 -14.12 -11.17 -21.37
C THR A 166 -15.03 -12.30 -21.89
N SER A 167 -16.00 -11.99 -22.75
CA SER A 167 -17.02 -12.92 -23.19
C SER A 167 -16.80 -13.39 -24.62
N LEU A 168 -16.50 -14.68 -24.81
CA LEU A 168 -16.39 -15.27 -26.15
C LEU A 168 -17.71 -15.23 -26.94
N SER A 169 -18.86 -15.23 -26.26
CA SER A 169 -20.17 -15.22 -26.95
C SER A 169 -20.42 -13.91 -27.71
N VAL A 170 -19.76 -12.83 -27.30
CA VAL A 170 -19.79 -11.53 -28.00
C VAL A 170 -19.09 -11.63 -29.37
N LEU A 171 -18.03 -12.44 -29.46
CA LEU A 171 -17.24 -12.64 -30.67
C LEU A 171 -17.92 -13.51 -31.72
N GLU A 172 -18.89 -14.35 -31.35
CA GLU A 172 -19.63 -15.16 -32.32
C GLU A 172 -20.51 -14.33 -33.26
N SER A 173 -20.81 -13.08 -32.90
CA SER A 173 -21.60 -12.20 -33.74
C SER A 173 -20.75 -11.59 -34.85
N ASP A 174 -21.33 -11.48 -36.05
CA ASP A 174 -20.71 -10.85 -37.23
C ASP A 174 -20.31 -9.38 -36.99
N LEU A 175 -20.76 -8.80 -35.88
CA LEU A 175 -20.44 -7.44 -35.44
C LEU A 175 -19.03 -7.31 -34.82
N TYR A 176 -18.40 -8.40 -34.36
CA TYR A 176 -17.10 -8.36 -33.66
C TYR A 176 -16.03 -9.21 -34.34
N LEU A 177 -16.29 -10.50 -34.58
CA LEU A 177 -15.38 -11.38 -35.32
C LEU A 177 -16.12 -12.16 -36.41
N GLY A 178 -17.36 -12.57 -36.13
CA GLY A 178 -18.19 -13.31 -37.07
C GLY A 178 -17.70 -14.74 -37.34
N LYS A 179 -18.50 -15.44 -38.15
CA LYS A 179 -18.24 -16.87 -38.46
C LYS A 179 -17.58 -17.09 -39.82
N VAL A 180 -17.44 -16.05 -40.63
CA VAL A 180 -17.03 -16.13 -42.05
C VAL A 180 -15.96 -15.07 -42.35
N GLY A 181 -15.05 -15.37 -43.28
CA GLY A 181 -13.99 -14.46 -43.74
C GLY A 181 -12.69 -14.57 -42.94
N THR A 182 -11.61 -14.06 -43.53
CA THR A 182 -10.26 -14.04 -42.93
C THR A 182 -10.26 -13.19 -41.68
N ARG A 183 -9.90 -13.80 -40.55
CA ARG A 183 -10.03 -13.17 -39.24
C ARG A 183 -9.03 -13.72 -38.23
N THR A 184 -8.56 -12.83 -37.36
CA THR A 184 -7.65 -13.14 -36.26
C THR A 184 -8.35 -12.91 -34.93
N LEU A 185 -8.27 -13.87 -34.03
CA LEU A 185 -8.70 -13.75 -32.64
C LEU A 185 -7.48 -13.77 -31.72
N PHE A 186 -7.22 -12.66 -31.05
CA PHE A 186 -6.24 -12.61 -29.98
C PHE A 186 -6.85 -13.11 -28.67
N SER A 187 -6.17 -14.07 -28.07
CA SER A 187 -6.40 -14.55 -26.71
C SER A 187 -5.29 -14.02 -25.82
N ILE A 188 -5.57 -13.02 -24.99
CA ILE A 188 -4.54 -12.26 -24.27
C ILE A 188 -4.68 -12.53 -22.77
N GLU A 189 -3.68 -13.16 -22.15
CA GLU A 189 -3.55 -13.18 -20.68
C GLU A 189 -3.12 -11.79 -20.21
N ALA A 190 -4.09 -10.97 -19.80
CA ALA A 190 -3.87 -9.59 -19.38
C ALA A 190 -3.72 -9.51 -17.86
N ILE A 191 -2.78 -8.67 -17.40
CA ILE A 191 -2.41 -8.54 -15.98
C ILE A 191 -2.72 -7.16 -15.38
N ASN A 192 -2.99 -6.16 -16.23
CA ASN A 192 -3.24 -4.79 -15.78
C ASN A 192 -4.36 -4.06 -16.53
N GLY A 193 -5.27 -4.80 -17.15
CA GLY A 193 -6.42 -4.21 -17.85
C GLY A 193 -7.29 -3.36 -16.92
N ARG A 194 -8.00 -2.38 -17.48
CA ARG A 194 -8.96 -1.54 -16.75
C ARG A 194 -10.38 -1.85 -17.16
N THR A 195 -11.22 -2.19 -16.19
CA THR A 195 -12.67 -2.32 -16.43
C THR A 195 -13.26 -0.94 -16.57
N ILE A 196 -13.75 -0.59 -17.76
CA ILE A 196 -14.30 0.74 -18.04
C ILE A 196 -15.82 0.76 -18.23
N ARG A 197 -16.50 -0.37 -17.99
CA ARG A 197 -17.94 -0.55 -18.21
C ARG A 197 -18.82 0.59 -17.69
N SER A 198 -18.59 1.03 -16.44
CA SER A 198 -19.39 2.10 -15.80
C SER A 198 -19.20 3.48 -16.45
N HIS A 199 -18.10 3.67 -17.18
CA HIS A 199 -17.70 4.95 -17.77
C HIS A 199 -17.68 4.92 -19.31
N SER A 200 -17.85 3.75 -19.92
CA SER A 200 -17.93 3.58 -21.37
C SER A 200 -19.24 4.14 -21.91
N HIS A 201 -19.18 4.61 -23.16
CA HIS A 201 -20.38 4.92 -23.95
C HIS A 201 -21.30 3.69 -24.09
N PHE A 202 -20.72 2.49 -24.06
CA PHE A 202 -21.43 1.21 -24.15
C PHE A 202 -21.50 0.53 -22.78
N THR A 203 -22.56 0.77 -22.03
CA THR A 203 -22.71 0.32 -20.63
C THR A 203 -23.04 -1.17 -20.47
N ILE A 204 -23.39 -1.85 -21.56
CA ILE A 204 -23.80 -3.26 -21.59
C ILE A 204 -22.59 -4.19 -21.72
N GLU A 205 -21.46 -3.67 -22.21
CA GLU A 205 -20.25 -4.46 -22.45
C GLU A 205 -19.36 -4.51 -21.19
N ASP A 206 -18.91 -5.70 -20.80
CA ASP A 206 -17.81 -5.88 -19.84
C ASP A 206 -16.46 -5.55 -20.51
N GLU A 207 -16.33 -4.28 -20.89
CA GLU A 207 -15.19 -3.75 -21.65
C GLU A 207 -13.96 -3.63 -20.75
N ILE A 208 -12.90 -4.37 -21.11
CA ILE A 208 -11.57 -4.26 -20.50
C ILE A 208 -10.64 -3.54 -21.47
N LEU A 209 -10.08 -2.42 -21.02
CA LEU A 209 -9.13 -1.62 -21.78
C LEU A 209 -7.70 -1.98 -21.38
N LEU A 210 -6.90 -2.42 -22.36
CA LEU A 210 -5.44 -2.50 -22.20
C LEU A 210 -4.82 -1.12 -22.43
N LEU A 211 -3.85 -0.78 -21.60
CA LEU A 211 -3.11 0.49 -21.66
C LEU A 211 -2.11 0.50 -22.82
N PRO A 212 -1.71 1.67 -23.33
CA PRO A 212 -0.73 1.78 -24.39
C PRO A 212 0.65 1.37 -23.87
N GLY A 213 1.48 0.84 -24.76
CA GLY A 213 2.79 0.28 -24.39
C GLY A 213 2.68 -1.08 -23.69
N THR A 214 1.57 -1.81 -23.87
CA THR A 214 1.39 -3.14 -23.28
C THR A 214 2.37 -4.13 -23.90
N TYR A 215 3.22 -4.74 -23.08
CA TYR A 215 4.28 -5.66 -23.55
C TYR A 215 3.78 -7.11 -23.53
N LEU A 216 3.84 -7.79 -24.68
CA LEU A 216 3.26 -9.12 -24.88
C LEU A 216 4.29 -10.09 -25.48
N GLU A 217 4.17 -11.36 -25.12
CA GLU A 217 4.88 -12.47 -25.77
C GLU A 217 3.86 -13.37 -26.47
N VAL A 218 4.12 -13.70 -27.74
CA VAL A 218 3.32 -14.72 -28.43
C VAL A 218 3.66 -16.09 -27.87
N LYS A 219 2.68 -16.77 -27.28
CA LYS A 219 2.86 -18.11 -26.71
C LYS A 219 2.60 -19.20 -27.73
N SER A 220 1.53 -19.06 -28.51
CA SER A 220 1.14 -20.05 -29.52
C SER A 220 0.22 -19.45 -30.57
N GLN A 221 0.05 -20.19 -31.67
CA GLN A 221 -0.94 -19.92 -32.69
C GLN A 221 -1.73 -21.19 -32.96
N LEU A 222 -2.99 -21.03 -33.33
CA LEU A 222 -3.89 -22.11 -33.72
C LEU A 222 -4.73 -21.66 -34.91
N ASN A 223 -4.89 -22.53 -35.89
CA ASN A 223 -5.79 -22.30 -37.03
C ASN A 223 -6.86 -23.41 -37.03
N PRO A 224 -7.93 -23.27 -36.21
CA PRO A 224 -8.87 -24.36 -35.97
C PRO A 224 -9.93 -24.50 -37.07
N ALA A 225 -10.06 -23.50 -37.94
CA ALA A 225 -11.01 -23.50 -39.06
C ALA A 225 -10.46 -22.64 -40.21
N PRO A 226 -10.84 -22.91 -41.46
CA PRO A 226 -10.44 -22.06 -42.59
C PRO A 226 -10.69 -20.58 -42.27
N ASP A 227 -9.70 -19.75 -42.60
CA ASP A 227 -9.74 -18.30 -42.43
C ASP A 227 -9.80 -17.79 -40.97
N LEU A 228 -9.72 -18.66 -39.95
CA LEU A 228 -9.68 -18.27 -38.53
C LEU A 228 -8.30 -18.53 -37.93
N TYR A 229 -7.63 -17.46 -37.50
CA TYR A 229 -6.32 -17.51 -36.87
C TYR A 229 -6.44 -17.10 -35.40
N ILE A 230 -6.18 -18.01 -34.46
CA ILE A 230 -6.14 -17.69 -33.04
C ILE A 230 -4.69 -17.49 -32.63
N ILE A 231 -4.39 -16.34 -32.03
CA ILE A 231 -3.05 -15.98 -31.54
C ILE A 231 -3.13 -15.81 -30.03
N HIS A 232 -2.42 -16.67 -29.30
CA HIS A 232 -2.38 -16.60 -27.85
C HIS A 232 -1.18 -15.77 -27.38
N LEU A 233 -1.47 -14.71 -26.64
CA LEU A 233 -0.53 -13.73 -26.12
C LEU A 233 -0.55 -13.79 -24.60
N GLN A 234 0.62 -13.63 -24.01
CA GLN A 234 0.77 -13.45 -22.58
C GLN A 234 1.35 -12.07 -22.32
N GLN A 235 0.66 -11.26 -21.51
CA GLN A 235 1.21 -9.99 -21.08
C GLN A 235 2.39 -10.22 -20.14
N LYS A 236 3.44 -9.44 -20.36
CA LYS A 236 4.67 -9.44 -19.58
C LYS A 236 4.89 -8.06 -19.00
N ILE A 237 5.57 -8.02 -17.86
CA ILE A 237 6.11 -6.76 -17.34
C ILE A 237 7.29 -6.38 -18.24
N PRO A 238 7.29 -5.18 -18.85
CA PRO A 238 8.40 -4.74 -19.68
C PRO A 238 9.66 -4.50 -18.83
N PRO A 239 10.87 -4.63 -19.42
CA PRO A 239 12.13 -4.38 -18.70
C PRO A 239 12.32 -2.91 -18.31
N HIS A 240 11.63 -1.99 -18.98
CA HIS A 240 11.60 -0.56 -18.68
C HIS A 240 10.16 -0.06 -18.76
N ALA A 241 9.85 1.04 -18.05
CA ALA A 241 8.53 1.66 -18.15
C ALA A 241 8.30 2.19 -19.57
N LEU A 242 7.27 1.65 -20.25
CA LEU A 242 6.87 2.07 -21.61
C LEU A 242 5.78 3.15 -21.59
N LEU A 243 5.14 3.34 -20.44
CA LEU A 243 4.13 4.36 -20.15
C LEU A 243 4.46 4.95 -18.78
N GLU A 244 4.74 6.25 -18.75
CA GLU A 244 4.95 6.99 -17.51
C GLU A 244 3.65 7.05 -16.71
N PRO A 245 3.63 6.89 -15.37
CA PRO A 245 2.41 7.04 -14.57
C PRO A 245 1.86 8.48 -14.60
N PRO A 246 0.53 8.67 -14.64
CA PRO A 246 -0.08 10.00 -14.79
C PRO A 246 0.03 10.89 -13.55
N PHE A 247 0.31 10.30 -12.38
CA PHE A 247 0.58 11.00 -11.12
C PHE A 247 1.34 10.05 -10.20
N GLU A 248 1.95 10.59 -9.15
CA GLU A 248 2.74 9.79 -8.25
C GLU A 248 1.86 8.81 -7.45
N GLY A 249 2.27 7.53 -7.40
CA GLY A 249 1.50 6.47 -6.76
C GLY A 249 0.41 5.83 -7.65
N ALA A 250 0.23 6.30 -8.88
CA ALA A 250 -0.65 5.66 -9.86
C ALA A 250 -0.15 4.24 -10.19
N GLN A 251 -0.89 3.21 -9.75
CA GLN A 251 -0.53 1.80 -10.01
C GLN A 251 -0.97 1.39 -11.40
N LEU A 252 -0.06 1.37 -12.38
CA LEU A 252 -0.37 0.87 -13.73
C LEU A 252 -0.23 -0.66 -13.86
N PHE A 253 0.28 -1.38 -12.85
CA PHE A 253 0.41 -2.85 -12.79
C PHE A 253 0.00 -3.39 -11.41
N SER A 254 -0.47 -4.64 -11.34
CA SER A 254 -0.77 -5.33 -10.06
C SER A 254 0.50 -5.83 -9.38
N LEU A 255 0.59 -5.68 -8.05
CA LEU A 255 1.75 -6.05 -7.23
C LEU A 255 1.94 -7.57 -7.07
N SER A 256 0.90 -8.38 -7.28
CA SER A 256 0.91 -9.83 -6.98
C SER A 256 1.68 -10.69 -7.99
N GLU A 257 1.94 -10.21 -9.21
CA GLU A 257 2.53 -11.02 -10.29
C GLU A 257 4.00 -10.69 -10.58
N ILE A 258 4.50 -9.58 -10.03
CA ILE A 258 5.93 -9.21 -10.06
C ILE A 258 6.77 -10.29 -9.34
N ASP A 259 6.20 -10.93 -8.30
CA ASP A 259 6.86 -11.98 -7.52
C ASP A 259 6.95 -13.34 -8.22
N GLN A 260 6.17 -13.58 -9.29
CA GLN A 260 6.11 -14.89 -9.97
C GLN A 260 6.98 -14.95 -11.24
N ALA A 261 7.40 -13.82 -11.80
CA ALA A 261 8.11 -13.76 -13.09
C ALA A 261 9.65 -13.87 -13.01
N MET A 262 10.23 -13.98 -11.80
CA MET A 262 11.68 -14.03 -11.60
C MET A 262 12.21 -15.48 -11.61
N PRO A 263 13.20 -15.85 -12.47
CA PRO A 263 13.78 -17.19 -12.47
C PRO A 263 14.58 -17.44 -11.18
N LYS A 264 14.18 -18.46 -10.40
CA LYS A 264 14.97 -18.98 -9.28
C LYS A 264 16.25 -19.63 -9.81
N ASN A 265 17.39 -18.95 -9.71
CA ASN A 265 18.69 -19.54 -10.01
C ASN A 265 19.07 -20.53 -8.91
N ASN A 266 19.15 -21.82 -9.27
CA ASN A 266 19.60 -22.91 -8.42
C ASN A 266 21.06 -22.74 -8.00
N THR A 267 21.31 -22.45 -6.73
CA THR A 267 22.57 -22.79 -6.04
C THR A 267 22.48 -24.21 -5.48
N SER A 268 22.47 -25.20 -6.38
CA SER A 268 22.56 -26.62 -6.02
C SER A 268 24.03 -27.03 -5.87
N GLN A 269 24.67 -26.69 -4.74
CA GLN A 269 25.87 -27.44 -4.31
C GLN A 269 26.24 -27.40 -2.81
N GLN A 270 25.46 -26.77 -1.93
CA GLN A 270 25.77 -26.78 -0.48
C GLN A 270 24.72 -27.44 0.45
N ASN A 271 23.59 -27.91 -0.10
CA ASN A 271 22.53 -28.57 0.69
C ASN A 271 22.55 -30.11 0.68
N ASN A 272 23.48 -30.75 -0.04
CA ASN A 272 23.48 -32.21 -0.20
C ASN A 272 24.07 -32.98 1.01
N ASP A 273 24.81 -32.35 1.91
CA ASP A 273 25.42 -33.05 3.05
C ASP A 273 24.57 -33.04 4.32
N LYS A 274 23.69 -32.05 4.52
CA LYS A 274 22.78 -32.02 5.70
C LYS A 274 21.49 -32.84 5.50
N SER A 275 21.00 -32.98 4.27
CA SER A 275 19.80 -33.77 3.95
C SER A 275 20.02 -35.29 4.07
N ARG A 276 21.23 -35.78 3.75
CA ARG A 276 21.58 -37.22 3.83
C ARG A 276 21.65 -37.77 5.26
N SER A 277 21.93 -36.92 6.24
CA SER A 277 22.01 -37.33 7.66
C SER A 277 20.62 -37.48 8.29
N TRP A 278 19.68 -36.58 7.98
CA TRP A 278 18.32 -36.61 8.52
C TRP A 278 17.49 -37.79 7.98
N TYR A 279 17.64 -38.14 6.69
CA TYR A 279 16.93 -39.26 6.08
C TYR A 279 17.38 -40.65 6.56
N LYS A 280 18.61 -40.78 7.09
CA LYS A 280 19.09 -42.05 7.65
C LYS A 280 18.51 -42.35 9.03
N ASN A 281 18.18 -41.33 9.82
CA ASN A 281 17.71 -41.52 11.21
C ASN A 281 16.20 -41.73 11.37
N ASN A 282 15.38 -41.36 10.36
CA ASN A 282 13.91 -41.40 10.50
C ASN A 282 13.21 -42.50 9.66
N LYS A 283 13.97 -43.41 9.05
CA LYS A 283 13.45 -44.43 8.12
C LYS A 283 12.51 -45.46 8.78
N LEU A 284 12.62 -45.67 10.10
CA LEU A 284 11.79 -46.62 10.86
C LEU A 284 10.38 -46.06 11.16
N LEU A 285 10.26 -44.75 11.41
CA LEU A 285 8.96 -44.11 11.71
C LEU A 285 8.03 -44.05 10.48
N PHE A 286 8.58 -43.81 9.29
CA PHE A 286 7.78 -43.78 8.06
C PHE A 286 7.25 -45.16 7.66
N GLY A 287 7.98 -46.23 7.97
CA GLY A 287 7.53 -47.60 7.72
C GLY A 287 6.32 -48.00 8.57
N ILE A 288 6.31 -47.61 9.84
CA ILE A 288 5.20 -47.92 10.77
C ILE A 288 3.93 -47.14 10.40
N GLY A 289 4.07 -45.86 10.03
CA GLY A 289 2.93 -45.03 9.59
C GLY A 289 2.24 -45.55 8.32
N ALA A 290 3.01 -46.06 7.36
CA ALA A 290 2.46 -46.63 6.12
C ALA A 290 1.67 -47.94 6.36
N ILE A 291 2.11 -48.77 7.30
CA ILE A 291 1.44 -50.02 7.65
C ILE A 291 0.10 -49.75 8.36
N VAL A 292 0.06 -48.78 9.27
CA VAL A 292 -1.18 -48.38 9.97
C VAL A 292 -2.19 -47.81 8.98
N ALA A 293 -1.76 -46.97 8.02
CA ALA A 293 -2.64 -46.44 6.99
C ALA A 293 -3.22 -47.54 6.07
N ALA A 294 -2.41 -48.54 5.70
CA ALA A 294 -2.86 -49.67 4.89
C ALA A 294 -3.91 -50.54 5.60
N ILE A 295 -3.76 -50.76 6.91
CA ILE A 295 -4.72 -51.53 7.71
C ILE A 295 -6.06 -50.79 7.81
N ILE A 296 -6.04 -49.46 8.02
CA ILE A 296 -7.26 -48.64 8.08
C ILE A 296 -8.00 -48.68 6.73
N ILE A 297 -7.27 -48.57 5.62
CA ILE A 297 -7.87 -48.63 4.27
C ILE A 297 -8.49 -50.01 4.01
N ALA A 298 -7.84 -51.10 4.43
CA ALA A 298 -8.37 -52.46 4.25
C ALA A 298 -9.66 -52.71 5.05
N VAL A 299 -9.76 -52.19 6.27
CA VAL A 299 -10.97 -52.30 7.12
C VAL A 299 -12.14 -51.53 6.51
N VAL A 300 -11.90 -50.32 5.99
CA VAL A 300 -12.94 -49.49 5.35
C VAL A 300 -13.42 -50.11 4.03
N LEU A 301 -12.50 -50.67 3.22
CA LEU A 301 -12.87 -51.38 2.00
C LEU A 301 -13.64 -52.69 2.30
N GLY A 302 -13.26 -53.43 3.35
CA GLY A 302 -13.99 -54.63 3.78
C GLY A 302 -15.43 -54.33 4.21
N ALA A 303 -15.65 -53.25 4.96
CA ALA A 303 -16.98 -52.84 5.41
C ALA A 303 -17.90 -52.36 4.26
N THR A 304 -17.32 -51.70 3.26
CA THR A 304 -18.07 -51.20 2.09
C THR A 304 -18.39 -52.30 1.08
N LEU A 305 -17.50 -53.28 0.88
CA LEU A 305 -17.78 -54.45 0.03
C LEU A 305 -18.76 -55.44 0.69
N GLY A 306 -18.69 -55.62 2.01
CA GLY A 306 -19.63 -56.47 2.75
C GLY A 306 -21.07 -55.98 2.70
N THR A 307 -21.29 -54.66 2.65
CA THR A 307 -22.62 -54.06 2.55
C THR A 307 -23.19 -54.11 1.13
N GLN A 308 -22.35 -54.09 0.09
CA GLN A 308 -22.78 -54.25 -1.30
C GLN A 308 -23.15 -55.70 -1.66
N ILE A 309 -22.42 -56.70 -1.16
CA ILE A 309 -22.72 -58.12 -1.39
C ILE A 309 -24.02 -58.55 -0.67
N ARG A 310 -24.33 -57.94 0.49
CA ARG A 310 -25.59 -58.17 1.23
C ARG A 310 -26.82 -57.57 0.54
N ARG A 311 -26.65 -56.60 -0.36
CA ARG A 311 -27.74 -56.02 -1.19
C ARG A 311 -28.04 -56.82 -2.45
N GLN A 312 -27.08 -57.56 -3.01
CA GLN A 312 -27.31 -58.35 -4.24
C GLN A 312 -27.87 -59.78 -3.99
N LYS A 313 -27.83 -60.31 -2.77
CA LYS A 313 -28.36 -61.65 -2.43
C LYS A 313 -29.88 -61.70 -2.10
N LYS A 314 -30.64 -60.62 -2.31
CA LYS A 314 -32.09 -60.58 -2.02
C LYS A 314 -33.01 -60.89 -3.21
N THR A 315 -32.44 -61.25 -4.37
CA THR A 315 -33.17 -61.61 -5.59
C THR A 315 -32.46 -62.73 -6.35
N SER A 316 -32.73 -63.99 -6.00
CA SER A 316 -32.77 -65.17 -6.90
C SER A 316 -32.80 -66.46 -6.08
N SER A 317 -33.82 -67.26 -6.33
CA SER A 317 -34.01 -68.61 -5.84
C SER A 317 -33.25 -69.62 -6.71
N THR A 318 -32.40 -70.47 -6.13
CA THR A 318 -32.37 -71.94 -6.33
C THR A 318 -31.10 -72.57 -5.74
N THR A 319 -31.30 -73.79 -5.23
CA THR A 319 -30.41 -74.78 -4.62
C THR A 319 -29.19 -75.20 -5.45
N THR A 320 -28.00 -75.33 -4.86
CA THR A 320 -27.24 -76.61 -4.66
C THR A 320 -25.83 -76.38 -4.05
N SER A 321 -25.36 -77.42 -3.34
CA SER A 321 -24.11 -77.63 -2.57
C SER A 321 -22.79 -77.36 -3.35
N ALA A 322 -21.60 -77.11 -2.78
CA ALA A 322 -21.03 -77.56 -1.51
C ALA A 322 -19.77 -76.74 -1.10
N SER A 323 -19.64 -76.50 0.21
CA SER A 323 -18.41 -76.54 1.06
C SER A 323 -17.07 -76.01 0.53
N THR A 324 -16.64 -74.84 1.03
CA THR A 324 -15.39 -74.60 1.80
C THR A 324 -15.42 -73.15 2.33
N TYR A 325 -16.19 -72.83 3.38
CA TYR A 325 -16.07 -71.58 4.17
C TYR A 325 -17.09 -71.66 5.32
N PHE A 326 -16.74 -72.36 6.40
CA PHE A 326 -17.44 -72.29 7.69
C PHE A 326 -16.48 -72.70 8.79
N LEU A 327 -15.72 -71.73 9.28
CA LEU A 327 -15.19 -71.68 10.63
C LEU A 327 -14.70 -70.25 10.84
N ILE A 328 -14.94 -69.75 12.05
CA ILE A 328 -14.71 -68.37 12.51
C ILE A 328 -15.89 -67.42 12.23
N THR A 329 -17.08 -67.81 12.69
CA THR A 329 -18.08 -66.87 13.25
C THR A 329 -18.44 -67.32 14.66
N SER A 330 -17.49 -67.25 15.60
CA SER A 330 -17.76 -67.54 17.01
C SER A 330 -16.85 -66.81 18.02
N VAL A 331 -16.19 -65.69 17.67
CA VAL A 331 -15.27 -64.99 18.61
C VAL A 331 -15.39 -63.46 18.60
N LEU A 332 -16.53 -62.87 18.23
CA LEU A 332 -16.72 -61.42 18.35
C LEU A 332 -18.10 -61.08 18.89
N TYR A 333 -18.36 -61.57 20.10
CA TYR A 333 -19.43 -61.08 20.97
C TYR A 333 -18.94 -61.11 22.43
N ASP A 334 -17.82 -60.42 22.67
CA ASP A 334 -17.42 -59.92 23.98
C ASP A 334 -16.31 -58.88 23.74
N GLU A 335 -16.19 -57.87 24.60
CA GLU A 335 -15.30 -56.69 24.52
C GLU A 335 -15.95 -55.36 24.07
N GLU A 336 -17.11 -55.03 24.65
CA GLU A 336 -17.62 -53.65 24.72
C GLU A 336 -17.40 -53.03 26.12
N LYS A 337 -16.40 -53.49 26.89
CA LYS A 337 -16.27 -53.15 28.32
C LYS A 337 -14.95 -52.55 28.83
N TYR A 338 -14.01 -52.18 27.96
CA TYR A 338 -12.70 -51.63 28.39
C TYR A 338 -12.34 -50.23 27.89
N PHE A 339 -13.28 -49.43 27.40
CA PHE A 339 -13.00 -48.05 26.96
C PHE A 339 -13.50 -46.94 27.92
N LEU A 340 -14.00 -47.30 29.10
CA LEU A 340 -14.63 -46.36 30.05
C LEU A 340 -13.96 -46.28 31.44
N SER A 341 -12.74 -46.79 31.59
CA SER A 341 -12.05 -46.89 32.90
C SER A 341 -10.68 -46.19 32.96
N LEU A 342 -10.42 -45.19 32.12
CA LEU A 342 -9.23 -44.33 32.23
C LEU A 342 -9.50 -42.82 32.36
N LEU A 343 -10.75 -42.41 32.58
CA LEU A 343 -11.14 -40.99 32.65
C LEU A 343 -11.62 -40.53 34.05
N LEU A 344 -11.29 -41.23 35.13
CA LEU A 344 -11.78 -40.85 36.47
C LEU A 344 -10.90 -41.40 37.62
N ILE A 345 -9.66 -40.92 37.74
CA ILE A 345 -8.96 -40.82 39.04
C ILE A 345 -8.12 -39.52 39.04
N ALA A 346 -8.22 -38.78 40.15
CA ALA A 346 -7.45 -37.62 40.59
C ALA A 346 -8.04 -36.22 40.27
N THR A 347 -9.06 -35.85 41.05
CA THR A 347 -9.17 -34.50 41.61
C THR A 347 -8.66 -34.51 43.05
N GLU A 348 -7.70 -33.66 43.41
CA GLU A 348 -7.65 -32.88 44.67
C GLU A 348 -6.50 -31.84 44.63
N ILE A 349 -6.77 -30.66 45.21
CA ILE A 349 -6.14 -29.32 45.09
C ILE A 349 -5.14 -29.12 46.27
N PRO A 350 -3.99 -28.36 46.21
CA PRO A 350 -4.02 -26.89 46.26
C PRO A 350 -2.92 -26.05 45.57
N SER A 351 -3.40 -24.90 45.07
CA SER A 351 -2.77 -23.58 44.88
C SER A 351 -1.26 -23.42 45.08
N THR A 352 -0.58 -22.90 44.06
CA THR A 352 0.23 -21.66 44.14
C THR A 352 0.70 -21.23 42.75
N HIS A 353 0.79 -19.92 42.56
CA HIS A 353 1.07 -19.19 41.33
C HIS A 353 2.25 -19.70 40.49
N THR A 354 2.06 -19.82 39.17
CA THR A 354 2.81 -19.11 38.10
C THR A 354 2.46 -19.74 36.74
N SER A 355 1.54 -19.12 36.00
CA SER A 355 1.21 -19.52 34.64
C SER A 355 2.18 -18.87 33.65
N THR A 356 3.26 -19.56 33.30
CA THR A 356 3.96 -19.39 32.03
C THR A 356 3.13 -20.08 30.95
N THR A 357 2.27 -19.33 30.27
CA THR A 357 1.63 -19.80 29.02
C THR A 357 2.54 -19.48 27.84
N THR A 358 3.04 -20.54 27.21
CA THR A 358 3.73 -20.50 25.93
C THR A 358 2.69 -20.18 24.86
N ALA A 359 2.46 -18.89 24.61
CA ALA A 359 1.71 -18.45 23.44
C ALA A 359 2.59 -18.64 22.20
N THR A 360 2.17 -19.47 21.27
CA THR A 360 2.69 -19.47 19.90
C THR A 360 2.37 -18.11 19.26
N LEU A 361 3.32 -17.19 19.38
CA LEU A 361 3.28 -15.88 18.76
C LEU A 361 3.45 -16.01 17.24
N SER A 362 2.34 -15.86 16.51
CA SER A 362 2.38 -15.56 15.08
C SER A 362 2.85 -14.11 14.89
N PHE A 363 4.15 -13.92 14.70
CA PHE A 363 4.75 -12.62 14.35
C PHE A 363 4.88 -12.49 12.82
N TYR A 364 4.07 -11.61 12.23
CA TYR A 364 4.16 -11.06 10.86
C TYR A 364 3.83 -9.56 10.99
N GLY A 365 4.44 -8.56 10.34
CA GLY A 365 5.56 -8.46 9.39
C GLY A 365 6.13 -7.02 9.47
N GLY A 366 7.31 -6.80 8.89
CA GLY A 366 8.10 -5.56 8.97
C GLY A 366 8.24 -4.82 7.63
N SER A 367 7.16 -4.73 6.87
CA SER A 367 6.94 -3.69 5.86
C SER A 367 6.00 -2.65 6.46
N PRO A 368 5.96 -1.38 5.98
CA PRO A 368 4.82 -0.52 6.25
C PRO A 368 3.54 -1.33 5.97
N PRO A 369 2.49 -1.25 6.82
CA PRO A 369 1.18 -1.73 6.40
C PRO A 369 0.85 -1.07 5.05
N ASP A 370 0.23 -1.81 4.13
CA ASP A 370 -0.07 -1.35 2.76
C ASP A 370 -0.39 0.15 2.75
N PRO A 371 0.30 0.97 1.94
CA PRO A 371 0.13 2.40 2.00
C PRO A 371 -1.33 2.75 1.74
N ILE A 372 -1.94 3.32 2.78
CA ILE A 372 -3.16 4.11 2.75
C ILE A 372 -4.41 3.28 2.42
N SER A 373 -5.03 2.72 3.47
CA SER A 373 -6.50 2.66 3.48
C SER A 373 -7.00 4.10 3.37
N ILE A 374 -7.34 4.55 2.16
CA ILE A 374 -7.90 5.88 1.93
C ILE A 374 -9.11 6.03 2.84
N ALA A 375 -9.07 7.04 3.71
CA ALA A 375 -10.18 7.33 4.61
C ALA A 375 -11.41 7.72 3.79
N ASN A 376 -12.59 7.36 4.28
CA ASN A 376 -13.84 7.76 3.65
C ASN A 376 -14.18 9.23 3.94
N ALA A 377 -13.68 9.81 5.04
CA ALA A 377 -13.62 11.25 5.26
C ALA A 377 -12.35 11.61 6.03
N PHE A 378 -11.82 12.80 5.73
CA PHE A 378 -10.63 13.31 6.39
C PHE A 378 -10.66 14.83 6.53
N TYR A 379 -10.54 15.28 7.77
CA TYR A 379 -10.56 16.68 8.17
C TYR A 379 -9.19 17.04 8.73
N ALA A 380 -8.38 17.67 7.89
CA ALA A 380 -7.06 18.18 8.30
C ALA A 380 -7.17 19.41 9.20
N PHE A 381 -8.31 20.13 9.18
CA PHE A 381 -8.52 21.38 9.93
C PHE A 381 -7.53 22.52 9.63
N ASP A 382 -6.87 22.49 8.48
CA ASP A 382 -5.93 23.50 7.99
C ASP A 382 -6.62 24.82 7.56
N GLY A 383 -7.20 25.53 8.52
CA GLY A 383 -7.87 26.82 8.32
C GLY A 383 -9.27 26.70 7.69
N ASN A 384 -9.76 25.49 7.51
CA ASN A 384 -11.08 25.20 6.95
C ASN A 384 -11.71 23.95 7.62
N LEU A 385 -12.94 23.62 7.22
CA LEU A 385 -13.69 22.45 7.70
C LEU A 385 -13.98 21.47 6.56
N PHE A 386 -13.15 21.47 5.52
CA PHE A 386 -13.38 20.65 4.35
C PHE A 386 -12.99 19.20 4.62
N ASP A 387 -13.82 18.31 4.10
CA ASP A 387 -13.47 16.91 3.97
C ASP A 387 -12.73 16.71 2.64
N LEU A 388 -11.45 16.36 2.73
CA LEU A 388 -10.58 16.20 1.56
C LEU A 388 -10.97 15.02 0.65
N TYR A 389 -11.82 14.09 1.12
CA TYR A 389 -12.15 12.88 0.36
C TYR A 389 -13.61 12.79 -0.08
N SER A 390 -14.59 13.05 0.80
CA SER A 390 -16.02 12.86 0.46
C SER A 390 -16.84 14.15 0.33
N GLN A 391 -16.21 15.32 0.43
CA GLN A 391 -16.86 16.64 0.33
C GLN A 391 -17.95 16.88 1.39
N ARG A 392 -17.97 16.09 2.47
CA ARG A 392 -18.85 16.29 3.62
C ARG A 392 -18.28 17.37 4.52
N ASN A 393 -18.43 18.62 4.11
CA ASN A 393 -17.84 19.75 4.83
C ASN A 393 -18.54 20.00 6.17
N GLY A 394 -17.77 20.43 7.16
CA GLY A 394 -18.28 20.78 8.47
C GLY A 394 -18.90 22.18 8.51
N GLU A 395 -19.96 22.31 9.30
CA GLU A 395 -20.62 23.56 9.65
C GLU A 395 -20.40 23.85 11.14
N VAL A 396 -19.94 25.05 11.48
CA VAL A 396 -19.83 25.48 12.88
C VAL A 396 -21.22 25.71 13.46
N VAL A 397 -21.46 25.20 14.66
CA VAL A 397 -22.68 25.43 15.42
C VAL A 397 -22.36 25.94 16.82
N GLY A 398 -23.06 27.00 17.24
CA GLY A 398 -22.88 27.64 18.54
C GLY A 398 -21.98 28.86 18.44
N GLY A 399 -20.79 28.80 19.06
CA GLY A 399 -19.80 29.87 19.03
C GLY A 399 -19.01 29.97 17.73
N SER A 400 -17.84 30.59 17.78
CA SER A 400 -16.91 30.68 16.64
C SER A 400 -15.78 29.66 16.79
N ILE A 401 -15.00 29.49 15.74
CA ILE A 401 -13.78 28.67 15.77
C ILE A 401 -12.57 29.55 15.46
N SER A 402 -11.40 29.10 15.90
CA SER A 402 -10.12 29.65 15.48
C SER A 402 -9.17 28.50 15.18
N TYR A 403 -8.00 28.85 14.66
CA TYR A 403 -6.99 27.89 14.24
C TYR A 403 -5.65 28.24 14.88
N ILE A 404 -4.90 27.22 15.26
CA ILE A 404 -3.52 27.34 15.77
C ILE A 404 -2.61 26.38 15.00
N GLN A 405 -1.30 26.44 15.23
CA GLN A 405 -0.40 25.42 14.70
C GLN A 405 -0.82 24.02 15.17
N GLY A 406 -0.97 23.12 14.21
CA GLY A 406 -1.49 21.78 14.44
C GLY A 406 -0.46 20.80 15.00
N TYR A 407 -0.83 19.51 14.99
CA TYR A 407 0.08 18.39 15.17
C TYR A 407 1.15 18.42 14.08
N VAL A 408 0.77 18.74 12.84
CA VAL A 408 1.71 18.94 11.73
C VAL A 408 2.07 20.43 11.65
N ALA A 409 3.36 20.77 11.58
CA ALA A 409 3.79 22.18 11.70
C ALA A 409 3.27 23.10 10.59
N TYR A 410 3.12 22.58 9.37
CA TYR A 410 2.58 23.35 8.25
C TYR A 410 1.06 23.33 8.19
N GLY A 411 0.42 22.53 9.05
CA GLY A 411 -1.01 22.44 9.22
C GLY A 411 -1.53 23.26 10.40
N GLN A 412 -2.85 23.38 10.48
CA GLN A 412 -3.54 24.03 11.58
C GLN A 412 -4.50 23.07 12.27
N ALA A 413 -4.58 23.16 13.58
CA ALA A 413 -5.61 22.47 14.35
C ALA A 413 -6.78 23.41 14.64
N ILE A 414 -7.98 22.83 14.68
CA ILE A 414 -9.16 23.59 15.09
C ILE A 414 -9.16 23.79 16.60
N VAL A 415 -9.50 25.01 17.02
CA VAL A 415 -9.65 25.39 18.42
C VAL A 415 -11.12 25.34 18.83
N LEU A 416 -11.41 24.51 19.82
CA LEU A 416 -12.72 24.39 20.46
C LEU A 416 -12.53 24.67 21.95
N ASN A 417 -12.36 25.92 22.34
CA ASN A 417 -12.19 26.29 23.75
C ASN A 417 -12.87 27.62 24.11
N GLN A 418 -13.80 28.06 23.26
CA GLN A 418 -14.49 29.34 23.41
C GLN A 418 -15.45 29.31 24.61
N SER A 419 -15.77 30.51 25.11
CA SER A 419 -16.72 30.70 26.22
C SER A 419 -18.15 30.25 25.87
N ILE A 420 -18.45 30.12 24.59
CA ILE A 420 -19.72 29.63 24.07
C ILE A 420 -19.53 28.18 23.61
N PRO A 421 -20.41 27.23 24.02
CA PRO A 421 -20.39 25.87 23.51
C PRO A 421 -20.35 25.87 21.98
N THR A 422 -19.31 25.24 21.41
CA THR A 422 -19.05 25.21 19.97
C THR A 422 -18.80 23.78 19.55
N GLN A 423 -19.38 23.38 18.42
CA GLN A 423 -19.18 22.07 17.82
C GLN A 423 -19.19 22.19 16.30
N ILE A 424 -18.75 21.15 15.63
CA ILE A 424 -18.81 21.04 14.17
C ILE A 424 -19.85 19.98 13.82
N ASN A 425 -20.79 20.32 12.96
CA ASN A 425 -21.77 19.40 12.44
C ASN A 425 -21.43 19.06 10.98
N VAL A 426 -21.38 17.78 10.66
CA VAL A 426 -21.20 17.31 9.28
C VAL A 426 -22.44 16.54 8.83
N LYS A 427 -22.87 16.79 7.59
CA LYS A 427 -24.06 16.16 7.01
C LYS A 427 -23.80 15.67 5.58
N PRO A 428 -24.40 14.55 5.16
CA PRO A 428 -25.04 13.54 6.02
C PRO A 428 -23.99 12.75 6.83
N SER A 429 -24.43 11.97 7.81
CA SER A 429 -23.57 10.96 8.43
C SER A 429 -23.29 9.77 7.48
N PHE A 430 -22.45 8.84 7.94
CA PHE A 430 -22.19 7.57 7.28
C PHE A 430 -23.27 6.54 7.61
N ASP A 431 -23.67 5.78 6.60
CA ASP A 431 -24.59 4.65 6.76
C ASP A 431 -23.83 3.42 7.26
N VAL A 432 -23.60 3.37 8.57
CA VAL A 432 -22.94 2.25 9.26
C VAL A 432 -24.00 1.33 9.87
N ASN A 433 -23.85 0.02 9.68
CA ASN A 433 -24.71 -1.01 10.25
C ASN A 433 -23.89 -2.09 10.98
N VAL A 434 -24.57 -3.11 11.53
CA VAL A 434 -23.92 -4.19 12.31
C VAL A 434 -22.90 -5.02 11.53
N SER A 435 -22.99 -5.02 10.20
CA SER A 435 -22.04 -5.68 9.29
C SER A 435 -20.98 -4.72 8.71
N SER A 436 -20.95 -3.47 9.17
CA SER A 436 -20.00 -2.47 8.69
C SER A 436 -18.82 -2.37 9.65
N SER A 437 -17.63 -2.74 9.18
CA SER A 437 -16.40 -2.43 9.89
C SER A 437 -16.07 -0.94 9.74
N PHE A 438 -15.44 -0.34 10.74
CA PHE A 438 -14.99 1.05 10.65
C PHE A 438 -13.79 1.34 11.54
N THR A 439 -13.13 2.46 11.25
CA THR A 439 -12.09 3.08 12.07
C THR A 439 -12.36 4.57 12.16
N ILE A 440 -12.32 5.12 13.37
CA ILE A 440 -12.35 6.56 13.63
C ILE A 440 -11.07 6.89 14.40
N GLU A 441 -10.30 7.85 13.93
CA GLU A 441 -9.04 8.23 14.58
C GLU A 441 -8.68 9.69 14.29
N GLY A 442 -7.76 10.24 15.06
CA GLY A 442 -7.26 11.60 14.87
C GLY A 442 -6.42 12.06 16.04
N PHE A 443 -5.95 13.30 15.98
CA PHE A 443 -5.16 13.89 17.04
C PHE A 443 -5.96 14.92 17.84
N PHE A 444 -5.72 14.98 19.14
CA PHE A 444 -6.33 15.98 20.01
C PHE A 444 -5.37 16.43 21.11
N MET A 445 -5.60 17.63 21.63
CA MET A 445 -4.87 18.18 22.77
C MET A 445 -5.84 18.85 23.73
N LEU A 446 -5.80 18.43 25.00
CA LEU A 446 -6.57 19.08 26.07
C LEU A 446 -5.84 20.31 26.59
N ARG A 447 -6.55 21.43 26.77
CA ARG A 447 -5.98 22.65 27.39
C ARG A 447 -6.22 22.76 28.88
N LYS A 448 -7.15 21.96 29.38
CA LYS A 448 -7.46 21.77 30.80
C LYS A 448 -7.99 20.36 30.97
N THR A 449 -7.92 19.83 32.18
CA THR A 449 -8.53 18.54 32.49
C THR A 449 -10.02 18.60 32.17
N GLN A 450 -10.48 17.67 31.34
CA GLN A 450 -11.89 17.52 30.99
C GLN A 450 -12.37 16.16 31.44
N LEU A 451 -13.41 16.15 32.28
CA LEU A 451 -14.01 14.90 32.71
C LEU A 451 -14.93 14.33 31.63
N ASN A 452 -15.76 15.17 31.01
CA ASN A 452 -16.74 14.74 30.03
C ASN A 452 -16.74 15.65 28.80
N ALA A 453 -16.65 15.08 27.61
CA ALA A 453 -16.73 15.76 26.31
C ALA A 453 -16.95 14.74 25.18
N THR A 454 -17.51 15.17 24.06
CA THR A 454 -17.57 14.36 22.84
C THR A 454 -16.45 14.76 21.90
N LEU A 455 -15.59 13.81 21.52
CA LEU A 455 -14.59 14.03 20.48
C LEU A 455 -15.26 13.94 19.11
N ILE A 456 -15.99 12.86 18.88
CA ILE A 456 -16.75 12.64 17.66
C ILE A 456 -17.93 11.69 17.90
N GLN A 457 -19.04 11.98 17.25
CA GLN A 457 -20.23 11.15 17.24
C GLN A 457 -20.76 11.06 15.80
N LEU A 458 -20.71 9.88 15.19
CA LEU A 458 -21.24 9.65 13.84
C LEU A 458 -22.78 9.57 13.84
N MET A 459 -23.32 8.90 14.84
CA MET A 459 -24.74 8.63 15.04
C MET A 459 -25.02 8.69 16.55
N PRO A 460 -26.30 8.73 17.00
CA PRO A 460 -26.62 8.65 18.43
C PRO A 460 -26.03 7.43 19.16
N PHE A 461 -25.53 6.44 18.43
CA PHE A 461 -25.08 5.14 18.95
C PHE A 461 -23.63 4.79 18.61
N ILE A 462 -22.90 5.66 17.89
CA ILE A 462 -21.47 5.48 17.61
C ILE A 462 -20.76 6.77 17.96
N SER A 463 -20.05 6.75 19.09
CA SER A 463 -19.40 7.95 19.62
C SER A 463 -18.11 7.62 20.35
N MET A 464 -17.15 8.52 20.24
CA MET A 464 -15.98 8.59 21.09
C MET A 464 -16.05 9.83 21.97
N ASN A 465 -15.89 9.61 23.27
CA ASN A 465 -16.07 10.61 24.32
C ASN A 465 -14.91 10.55 25.31
N LEU A 466 -14.77 11.60 26.09
CA LEU A 466 -14.14 11.53 27.41
C LEU A 466 -15.24 11.26 28.43
N ILE A 467 -15.03 10.28 29.31
CA ILE A 467 -15.90 10.00 30.45
C ILE A 467 -15.02 9.88 31.69
N ASN A 468 -15.27 10.71 32.70
CA ASN A 468 -14.43 10.83 33.89
C ASN A 468 -12.91 11.01 33.58
N GLY A 469 -12.58 11.68 32.47
CA GLY A 469 -11.20 11.99 32.09
C GLY A 469 -10.44 10.87 31.36
N VAL A 470 -11.10 9.74 31.08
CA VAL A 470 -10.55 8.66 30.24
C VAL A 470 -11.28 8.58 28.91
N LEU A 471 -10.62 8.01 27.90
CA LEU A 471 -11.23 7.76 26.60
C LEU A 471 -12.35 6.72 26.72
N ALA A 472 -13.48 6.96 26.09
CA ALA A 472 -14.60 6.04 26.06
C ALA A 472 -15.19 5.95 24.65
N ALA A 473 -15.59 4.75 24.23
CA ALA A 473 -16.34 4.54 23.00
C ALA A 473 -17.66 3.86 23.28
N SER A 474 -18.71 4.29 22.59
CA SER A 474 -20.03 3.64 22.59
C SER A 474 -20.31 3.10 21.19
N LEU A 475 -20.78 1.86 21.14
CA LEU A 475 -21.13 1.13 19.92
C LEU A 475 -22.52 0.50 20.07
N GLY A 476 -23.48 0.98 19.28
CA GLY A 476 -24.87 0.57 19.43
C GLY A 476 -25.47 1.05 20.76
N SER A 477 -26.60 0.47 21.15
CA SER A 477 -27.28 0.80 22.41
C SER A 477 -26.80 -0.04 23.61
N ASN A 478 -25.86 -0.97 23.42
CA ASN A 478 -25.52 -2.01 24.39
C ASN A 478 -24.02 -2.16 24.70
N ILE A 479 -23.12 -1.45 24.00
CA ILE A 479 -21.68 -1.62 24.19
C ILE A 479 -21.03 -0.27 24.53
N THR A 480 -20.27 -0.26 25.63
CA THR A 480 -19.44 0.86 26.05
C THR A 480 -18.06 0.34 26.46
N LEU A 481 -17.02 0.87 25.83
CA LEU A 481 -15.63 0.66 26.18
C LEU A 481 -15.15 1.86 26.96
N LEU A 482 -14.54 1.60 28.12
CA LEU A 482 -13.86 2.60 28.93
C LEU A 482 -12.37 2.27 28.93
N GLY A 483 -11.55 3.24 28.53
CA GLY A 483 -10.10 3.18 28.66
C GLY A 483 -9.66 3.30 30.11
N THR A 484 -8.35 3.35 30.29
CA THR A 484 -7.70 3.35 31.61
C THR A 484 -6.81 4.57 31.82
N SER A 485 -6.28 5.14 30.75
CA SER A 485 -5.34 6.24 30.78
C SER A 485 -6.07 7.57 30.98
N VAL A 486 -5.61 8.33 31.98
CA VAL A 486 -6.02 9.73 32.15
C VAL A 486 -5.27 10.56 31.12
N ILE A 487 -6.00 11.30 30.29
CA ILE A 487 -5.39 12.10 29.23
C ILE A 487 -4.70 13.33 29.82
N SER A 488 -3.43 13.53 29.47
CA SER A 488 -2.66 14.69 29.95
C SER A 488 -3.08 15.96 29.20
N THR A 489 -2.71 17.12 29.74
CA THR A 489 -3.00 18.41 29.12
C THR A 489 -1.75 18.98 28.45
N ASN A 490 -1.96 19.82 27.43
CA ASN A 490 -0.91 20.47 26.65
C ASN A 490 0.04 19.49 25.93
N GLN A 491 -0.44 18.28 25.64
CA GLN A 491 0.23 17.29 24.82
C GLN A 491 -0.74 16.79 23.73
N TRP A 492 -0.20 16.54 22.55
CA TRP A 492 -0.93 15.90 21.47
C TRP A 492 -1.05 14.40 21.78
N HIS A 493 -2.26 13.88 21.64
CA HIS A 493 -2.53 12.45 21.70
C HIS A 493 -3.25 12.00 20.43
N HIS A 494 -2.89 10.82 19.93
CA HIS A 494 -3.68 10.12 18.93
C HIS A 494 -4.75 9.28 19.62
N PHE A 495 -5.98 9.32 19.12
CA PHE A 495 -7.03 8.41 19.54
C PHE A 495 -7.43 7.50 18.38
N SER A 496 -7.92 6.30 18.70
CA SER A 496 -8.57 5.44 17.71
C SER A 496 -9.72 4.63 18.31
N PHE A 497 -10.72 4.36 17.47
CA PHE A 497 -11.83 3.44 17.71
C PHE A 497 -12.06 2.62 16.46
N VAL A 498 -11.77 1.33 16.58
CA VAL A 498 -11.88 0.35 15.51
C VAL A 498 -12.98 -0.64 15.86
N PHE A 499 -13.89 -0.89 14.93
CA PHE A 499 -14.82 -2.01 14.97
C PHE A 499 -14.60 -2.90 13.75
N ASP A 500 -14.27 -4.16 13.99
CA ASP A 500 -14.19 -5.21 12.99
C ASP A 500 -15.45 -6.10 13.08
N SER A 501 -16.35 -5.93 12.12
CA SER A 501 -17.60 -6.69 12.03
C SER A 501 -17.40 -8.16 11.61
N ILE A 502 -16.28 -8.50 10.98
CA ILE A 502 -15.98 -9.89 10.59
C ILE A 502 -15.52 -10.66 11.83
N GLN A 503 -14.64 -10.04 12.62
CA GLN A 503 -14.13 -10.66 13.85
C GLN A 503 -15.05 -10.44 15.06
N GLN A 504 -16.02 -9.52 14.96
CA GLN A 504 -16.86 -9.06 16.06
C GLN A 504 -16.00 -8.57 17.24
N ILE A 505 -15.04 -7.71 16.92
CA ILE A 505 -14.09 -7.12 17.88
C ILE A 505 -14.16 -5.61 17.76
N THR A 506 -14.18 -4.93 18.91
CA THR A 506 -14.03 -3.49 19.01
C THR A 506 -12.86 -3.14 19.91
N THR A 507 -12.08 -2.14 19.49
CA THR A 507 -10.86 -1.72 20.17
C THR A 507 -10.78 -0.21 20.23
N ILE A 508 -10.38 0.32 21.39
CA ILE A 508 -9.96 1.72 21.55
C ILE A 508 -8.49 1.78 21.92
N SER A 509 -7.79 2.78 21.39
CA SER A 509 -6.36 3.00 21.65
C SER A 509 -6.06 4.49 21.84
N ILE A 510 -5.03 4.78 22.63
CA ILE A 510 -4.40 6.10 22.76
C ILE A 510 -2.93 5.95 22.36
N ASP A 511 -2.42 6.85 21.51
CA ASP A 511 -1.03 6.89 21.05
C ASP A 511 -0.56 5.54 20.47
N GLY A 512 -1.46 4.86 19.75
CA GLY A 512 -1.25 3.52 19.18
C GLY A 512 -1.25 2.38 20.21
N THR A 513 -1.36 2.68 21.50
CA THR A 513 -1.44 1.70 22.58
C THR A 513 -2.89 1.35 22.88
N VAL A 514 -3.22 0.07 22.79
CA VAL A 514 -4.58 -0.43 23.05
C VAL A 514 -4.94 -0.20 24.51
N GLU A 515 -6.00 0.57 24.73
CA GLU A 515 -6.59 0.84 26.04
C GLU A 515 -7.55 -0.28 26.43
N LYS A 516 -8.40 -0.69 25.48
CA LYS A 516 -9.36 -1.77 25.71
C LYS A 516 -9.79 -2.44 24.42
N THR A 517 -9.93 -3.76 24.48
CA THR A 517 -10.55 -4.58 23.43
C THR A 517 -11.71 -5.36 24.03
N GLN A 518 -12.82 -5.41 23.30
CA GLN A 518 -13.93 -6.30 23.59
C GLN A 518 -14.22 -7.15 22.36
N SER A 519 -14.30 -8.46 22.54
CA SER A 519 -14.51 -9.46 21.49
C SER A 519 -15.86 -10.16 21.66
N SER A 520 -16.28 -10.91 20.64
CA SER A 520 -17.52 -11.67 20.63
C SER A 520 -18.74 -10.79 20.91
N ILE A 521 -18.71 -9.57 20.35
CA ILE A 521 -19.79 -8.60 20.53
C ILE A 521 -20.85 -8.76 19.44
N GLU A 522 -22.08 -8.38 19.75
CA GLU A 522 -23.14 -8.17 18.75
C GLU A 522 -23.76 -6.80 19.02
N PRO A 523 -23.29 -5.74 18.33
CA PRO A 523 -23.78 -4.40 18.57
C PRO A 523 -25.23 -4.26 18.09
N VAL A 524 -26.08 -3.67 18.93
CA VAL A 524 -27.44 -3.31 18.55
C VAL A 524 -27.42 -1.90 17.98
N ILE A 525 -27.38 -1.79 16.65
CA ILE A 525 -27.42 -0.51 15.94
C ILE A 525 -28.83 -0.32 15.39
N PRO A 526 -29.63 0.60 15.95
CA PRO A 526 -30.98 0.89 15.44
C PRO A 526 -30.92 1.35 13.97
N LEU A 527 -31.98 1.05 13.21
CA LEU A 527 -32.13 1.50 11.81
C LEU A 527 -31.93 3.02 11.75
N ASN A 528 -30.88 3.43 11.03
CA ASN A 528 -30.49 4.82 10.91
C ASN A 528 -31.57 5.61 10.17
N ASN A 529 -31.86 6.83 10.63
CA ASN A 529 -32.65 7.77 9.83
C ASN A 529 -31.68 8.45 8.85
N SER A 530 -32.10 8.66 7.60
CA SER A 530 -31.29 9.23 6.52
C SER A 530 -30.94 10.73 6.68
N LYS A 531 -31.08 11.30 7.88
CA LYS A 531 -30.80 12.70 8.26
C LYS A 531 -29.87 12.82 9.48
N SER A 532 -29.27 11.73 9.96
CA SER A 532 -28.29 11.78 11.06
C SER A 532 -27.08 12.64 10.70
N ILE A 533 -26.49 13.30 11.70
CA ILE A 533 -25.35 14.22 11.55
C ILE A 533 -24.16 13.69 12.33
N ILE A 534 -22.94 13.96 11.84
CA ILE A 534 -21.73 13.76 12.63
C ILE A 534 -21.54 15.01 13.49
N ILE A 535 -21.27 14.82 14.78
CA ILE A 535 -20.95 15.90 15.72
C ILE A 535 -19.49 15.74 16.13
N ILE A 536 -18.68 16.79 15.96
CA ILE A 536 -17.27 16.79 16.36
C ILE A 536 -17.09 17.85 17.44
N GLY A 537 -16.47 17.44 18.55
CA GLY A 537 -16.00 18.34 19.61
C GLY A 537 -17.07 18.95 20.51
N ALA A 538 -18.27 18.37 20.61
CA ALA A 538 -19.31 18.89 21.50
C ALA A 538 -18.88 18.84 22.98
N GLY A 539 -18.85 20.00 23.64
CA GLY A 539 -18.37 20.13 25.03
C GLY A 539 -16.85 19.91 25.19
N PHE A 540 -16.11 19.80 24.10
CA PHE A 540 -14.66 19.67 24.10
C PHE A 540 -13.99 21.05 24.32
N HIS A 541 -12.90 21.07 25.07
CA HIS A 541 -12.10 22.25 25.43
C HIS A 541 -10.62 21.98 25.11
N GLY A 542 -10.26 22.15 23.84
CA GLY A 542 -8.94 21.78 23.36
C GLY A 542 -8.75 22.03 21.87
N TYR A 543 -7.84 21.27 21.29
CA TYR A 543 -7.54 21.26 19.86
C TYR A 543 -7.82 19.89 19.27
N ILE A 544 -8.29 19.84 18.02
CA ILE A 544 -8.46 18.60 17.23
C ILE A 544 -7.76 18.81 15.88
N ASP A 545 -7.09 17.76 15.40
CA ASP A 545 -6.33 17.79 14.15
C ASP A 545 -6.39 16.41 13.46
N GLN A 546 -6.20 16.38 12.13
CA GLN A 546 -6.07 15.17 11.31
C GLN A 546 -7.15 14.09 11.57
N LEU A 547 -8.41 14.49 11.69
CA LEU A 547 -9.52 13.58 12.01
C LEU A 547 -9.89 12.75 10.78
N SER A 548 -9.88 11.43 10.93
CA SER A 548 -10.10 10.45 9.87
C SER A 548 -11.21 9.47 10.22
N ILE A 549 -12.03 9.14 9.23
CA ILE A 549 -13.10 8.14 9.32
C ILE A 549 -12.96 7.18 8.14
N SER A 550 -12.77 5.90 8.41
CA SER A 550 -12.68 4.82 7.41
C SER A 550 -13.78 3.80 7.64
N LEU A 551 -14.43 3.33 6.58
CA LEU A 551 -15.43 2.24 6.59
C LEU A 551 -14.76 0.86 6.46
N LYS A 552 -13.55 0.76 7.02
CA LYS A 552 -12.77 -0.47 7.15
C LYS A 552 -12.12 -0.51 8.53
N ALA A 553 -11.98 -1.71 9.09
CA ALA A 553 -11.20 -1.91 10.31
C ALA A 553 -9.70 -1.86 9.98
N LYS A 554 -8.96 -0.96 10.63
CA LYS A 554 -7.51 -0.93 10.58
C LYS A 554 -6.92 -1.95 11.56
N SER A 555 -5.81 -2.56 11.18
CA SER A 555 -5.05 -3.44 12.08
C SER A 555 -4.38 -2.62 13.19
N ARG A 556 -4.02 -3.28 14.30
CA ARG A 556 -3.27 -2.65 15.40
C ARG A 556 -1.96 -2.03 14.91
N GLN A 557 -1.27 -2.66 13.96
CA GLN A 557 -0.04 -2.14 13.37
C GLN A 557 -0.28 -0.89 12.53
N ALA A 558 -1.37 -0.82 11.78
CA ALA A 558 -1.75 0.39 11.04
C ALA A 558 -2.08 1.55 11.99
N ILE A 559 -2.85 1.29 13.05
CA ILE A 559 -3.13 2.31 14.07
C ILE A 559 -1.85 2.78 14.76
N LEU A 560 -0.94 1.87 15.12
CA LEU A 560 0.35 2.25 15.71
C LEU A 560 1.21 3.07 14.73
N TRP A 561 1.17 2.75 13.44
CA TRP A 561 1.86 3.48 12.40
C TRP A 561 1.32 4.91 12.29
N ASP A 562 0.00 5.05 12.13
CA ASP A 562 -0.68 6.35 12.00
C ASP A 562 -0.47 7.24 13.25
N ALA A 563 -0.43 6.63 14.43
CA ALA A 563 -0.23 7.34 15.69
C ALA A 563 1.21 7.80 15.94
N THR A 564 2.22 7.06 15.44
CA THR A 564 3.60 7.18 15.95
C THR A 564 4.67 7.41 14.90
N VAL A 565 4.37 7.26 13.61
CA VAL A 565 5.31 7.65 12.56
C VAL A 565 5.19 9.15 12.31
N ALA A 566 6.26 9.88 12.59
CA ALA A 566 6.32 11.30 12.30
C ALA A 566 6.59 11.56 10.82
N ALA A 567 7.49 10.79 10.21
CA ALA A 567 7.72 10.78 8.76
C ALA A 567 8.47 9.52 8.32
N TYR A 568 8.35 9.18 7.03
CA TYR A 568 9.12 8.14 6.36
C TYR A 568 9.56 8.62 4.98
N TYR A 569 10.88 8.65 4.74
CA TYR A 569 11.46 9.01 3.46
C TYR A 569 12.22 7.81 2.91
N PRO A 570 11.77 7.22 1.79
CA PRO A 570 12.49 6.12 1.16
C PRO A 570 13.81 6.57 0.55
N LEU A 571 13.99 7.88 0.26
CA LEU A 571 15.18 8.43 -0.40
C LEU A 571 15.45 7.82 -1.79
N ASP A 572 14.36 7.44 -2.49
CA ASP A 572 14.35 6.70 -3.76
C ASP A 572 13.82 7.53 -4.97
N VAL A 573 12.91 7.00 -5.81
CA VAL A 573 12.31 7.68 -6.97
C VAL A 573 11.40 8.85 -6.58
N SER A 574 10.90 8.86 -5.34
CA SER A 574 10.04 9.89 -4.74
C SER A 574 10.67 10.48 -3.49
N TRP A 575 11.99 10.59 -3.52
CA TRP A 575 12.85 10.86 -2.39
C TRP A 575 12.51 12.13 -1.59
N LEU A 576 11.79 13.11 -2.14
CA LEU A 576 11.35 14.31 -1.42
C LEU A 576 10.01 14.15 -0.67
N LEU A 577 9.20 13.14 -1.01
CA LEU A 577 7.88 12.97 -0.40
C LEU A 577 7.96 12.20 0.90
N ASP A 578 7.27 12.72 1.92
CA ASP A 578 6.98 11.97 3.13
C ASP A 578 5.91 10.90 2.81
N LYS A 579 6.29 9.62 2.95
CA LYS A 579 5.38 8.47 2.83
C LYS A 579 4.76 8.09 4.18
N GLY A 580 5.08 8.82 5.25
CA GLY A 580 4.41 8.78 6.54
C GLY A 580 3.06 9.51 6.52
N PRO A 581 2.34 9.52 7.67
CA PRO A 581 0.97 10.03 7.74
C PRO A 581 0.86 11.57 7.73
N ASN A 582 1.97 12.31 7.83
CA ASN A 582 1.96 13.75 8.12
C ASN A 582 2.31 14.64 6.92
N GLY A 583 2.71 14.07 5.78
CA GLY A 583 2.97 14.82 4.54
C GLY A 583 4.08 15.87 4.65
N LEU A 584 5.10 15.63 5.50
CA LEU A 584 6.21 16.55 5.73
C LEU A 584 7.23 16.51 4.58
N ASN A 585 6.86 16.97 3.38
CA ASN A 585 7.77 16.90 2.22
C ASN A 585 9.09 17.64 2.46
N ALA A 586 10.18 17.04 1.98
CA ALA A 586 11.52 17.55 2.12
C ALA A 586 11.95 18.43 0.94
N THR A 587 13.11 19.05 1.11
CA THR A 587 13.85 19.76 0.06
C THR A 587 15.27 19.24 -0.01
N ALA A 588 15.96 19.48 -1.12
CA ALA A 588 17.35 19.07 -1.24
C ALA A 588 18.09 19.85 -2.32
N SER A 589 19.42 19.84 -2.22
CA SER A 589 20.32 20.38 -3.24
C SER A 589 21.50 19.44 -3.42
N ASP A 590 21.97 19.35 -4.66
CA ASP A 590 23.24 18.71 -5.02
C ASP A 590 23.40 17.24 -4.59
N VAL A 591 22.29 16.54 -4.34
CA VAL A 591 22.29 15.09 -4.13
C VAL A 591 22.23 14.33 -5.46
N ILE A 592 22.73 13.10 -5.45
CA ILE A 592 22.75 12.22 -6.63
C ILE A 592 22.01 10.92 -6.29
N PRO A 593 20.94 10.56 -7.00
CA PRO A 593 20.33 9.24 -6.86
C PRO A 593 21.31 8.16 -7.30
N ILE A 594 21.48 7.13 -6.47
CA ILE A 594 22.32 5.96 -6.73
C ILE A 594 21.58 4.68 -6.38
N TYR A 595 22.14 3.52 -6.69
CA TYR A 595 21.62 2.26 -6.14
C TYR A 595 21.83 2.17 -4.63
N GLY A 596 20.70 2.00 -3.93
CA GLY A 596 20.59 2.01 -2.48
C GLY A 596 20.73 0.65 -1.80
N TRP A 597 20.38 0.63 -0.52
CA TRP A 597 20.02 -0.58 0.19
C TRP A 597 18.65 -1.09 -0.29
N HIS A 598 17.68 -0.20 -0.50
CA HIS A 598 16.36 -0.49 -1.01
C HIS A 598 16.09 0.29 -2.31
N PHE A 599 16.31 -0.35 -3.46
CA PHE A 599 16.24 0.29 -4.79
C PHE A 599 17.25 1.42 -4.98
N ASN A 600 16.85 2.65 -4.68
CA ASN A 600 17.64 3.87 -4.86
C ASN A 600 17.94 4.49 -3.51
N ALA A 601 19.07 5.19 -3.42
CA ALA A 601 19.47 5.98 -2.27
C ALA A 601 19.96 7.34 -2.75
N LEU A 602 20.16 8.27 -1.82
CA LEU A 602 20.77 9.56 -2.12
C LEU A 602 22.25 9.55 -1.73
N ASN A 603 23.10 9.94 -2.67
CA ASN A 603 24.51 10.18 -2.46
C ASN A 603 24.79 11.68 -2.28
N PHE A 604 25.65 12.01 -1.32
CA PHE A 604 25.95 13.37 -0.86
C PHE A 604 27.39 13.79 -1.16
N ASN A 605 28.01 13.25 -2.22
CA ASN A 605 29.42 13.51 -2.54
C ASN A 605 29.72 14.92 -3.09
N LYS A 606 28.72 15.72 -3.44
CA LYS A 606 28.93 17.10 -3.90
C LYS A 606 29.12 18.04 -2.71
N SER A 607 29.98 19.03 -2.89
CA SER A 607 30.21 20.07 -1.89
C SER A 607 28.91 20.80 -1.55
N GLY A 608 28.49 20.75 -0.29
CA GLY A 608 27.27 21.40 0.19
C GLY A 608 25.98 20.63 -0.10
N ALA A 609 26.05 19.39 -0.58
CA ALA A 609 24.88 18.54 -0.78
C ALA A 609 24.09 18.36 0.51
N TYR A 610 22.78 18.56 0.44
CA TYR A 610 21.90 18.41 1.59
C TYR A 610 20.53 17.86 1.20
N TYR A 611 19.89 17.27 2.19
CA TYR A 611 18.49 16.89 2.16
C TYR A 611 17.87 17.34 3.48
N GLU A 612 16.75 18.03 3.46
CA GLU A 612 16.19 18.67 4.64
C GLU A 612 14.68 18.50 4.69
N ALA A 613 14.21 17.90 5.78
CA ALA A 613 12.80 17.80 6.12
C ALA A 613 12.53 18.64 7.38
N SER A 614 11.51 19.48 7.33
CA SER A 614 11.15 20.40 8.42
C SER A 614 9.72 20.14 8.87
N GLY A 615 9.36 20.67 10.05
CA GLY A 615 7.98 20.64 10.53
C GLY A 615 7.68 19.55 11.56
N PHE A 616 8.70 18.96 12.17
CA PHE A 616 8.55 17.98 13.23
C PHE A 616 8.24 18.65 14.57
N THR A 617 6.97 18.82 14.90
CA THR A 617 6.50 19.49 16.13
C THR A 617 6.75 18.66 17.39
N VAL A 618 6.73 17.33 17.27
CA VAL A 618 6.84 16.39 18.40
C VAL A 618 8.30 16.14 18.79
N LEU A 619 9.23 16.20 17.84
CA LEU A 619 10.66 16.00 18.11
C LEU A 619 11.19 17.09 19.05
N GLY A 620 11.86 16.66 20.13
CA GLY A 620 12.42 17.56 21.13
C GLY A 620 11.38 18.22 22.05
N THR A 621 10.10 17.82 21.98
CA THR A 621 9.13 18.20 23.00
C THR A 621 9.51 17.58 24.35
N PRO A 622 9.40 18.33 25.46
CA PRO A 622 9.85 17.82 26.74
C PRO A 622 9.20 16.48 27.10
N ARG A 623 10.04 15.51 27.42
CA ARG A 623 9.65 14.16 27.86
C ARG A 623 8.97 13.29 26.79
N HIS A 624 8.97 13.69 25.53
CA HIS A 624 8.43 12.89 24.46
C HIS A 624 9.49 11.96 23.86
N ALA A 625 9.22 10.66 23.87
CA ALA A 625 10.14 9.70 23.28
C ALA A 625 10.20 9.86 21.75
N PHE A 626 11.34 9.53 21.15
CA PHE A 626 11.49 9.50 19.70
C PHE A 626 12.55 8.49 19.27
N SER A 627 12.47 8.10 17.99
CA SER A 627 13.49 7.28 17.35
C SER A 627 13.73 7.74 15.93
N ILE A 628 14.97 7.64 15.47
CA ILE A 628 15.34 7.87 14.06
C ILE A 628 16.13 6.67 13.60
N ALA A 629 15.78 6.11 12.45
CA ALA A 629 16.46 4.97 11.84
C ALA A 629 16.70 5.24 10.35
N LEU A 630 17.87 4.87 9.84
CA LEU A 630 18.23 5.01 8.43
C LEU A 630 19.39 4.09 8.06
N TRP A 631 19.55 3.83 6.78
CA TRP A 631 20.71 3.15 6.23
C TRP A 631 21.80 4.15 5.87
N VAL A 632 23.04 3.83 6.24
CA VAL A 632 24.21 4.71 6.04
C VAL A 632 25.31 3.93 5.33
N ARG A 633 25.88 4.49 4.26
CA ARG A 633 27.08 4.01 3.59
C ARG A 633 28.09 5.13 3.46
N ALA A 634 29.13 5.12 4.28
CA ALA A 634 30.23 6.09 4.18
C ALA A 634 31.19 5.70 3.04
N GLU A 635 31.48 6.61 2.12
CA GLU A 635 32.37 6.35 0.96
C GLU A 635 33.83 6.78 1.22
N THR A 636 34.03 7.89 1.93
CA THR A 636 35.34 8.34 2.45
C THR A 636 35.25 8.72 3.93
N GLN A 637 36.39 9.13 4.55
CA GLN A 637 36.41 9.58 5.95
C GLN A 637 35.34 10.66 6.19
N PRO A 638 34.35 10.42 7.06
CA PRO A 638 33.09 11.17 7.01
C PRO A 638 32.93 12.23 8.11
N GLY A 639 32.22 13.30 7.74
CA GLY A 639 31.67 14.32 8.64
C GLY A 639 30.26 14.00 9.12
N ILE A 640 29.53 15.04 9.52
CA ILE A 640 28.15 14.94 10.01
C ILE A 640 27.20 14.53 8.88
N PHE A 641 26.45 13.45 9.06
CA PHE A 641 25.47 12.98 8.08
C PHE A 641 24.02 13.21 8.48
N LEU A 642 23.73 13.45 9.76
CA LEU A 642 22.39 13.78 10.23
C LEU A 642 22.46 14.79 11.37
N THR A 643 21.64 15.83 11.29
CA THR A 643 21.39 16.78 12.37
C THR A 643 19.89 16.94 12.59
N VAL A 644 19.48 17.05 13.86
CA VAL A 644 18.12 17.39 14.27
C VAL A 644 18.21 18.67 15.07
N ALA A 645 17.72 19.78 14.51
CA ALA A 645 17.85 21.10 15.11
C ALA A 645 16.75 22.04 14.61
N ASN A 646 16.63 23.20 15.25
CA ASN A 646 15.87 24.34 14.73
C ASN A 646 16.66 25.63 14.93
N ALA A 647 16.01 26.78 14.75
CA ALA A 647 16.61 28.10 14.90
C ALA A 647 17.07 28.44 16.34
N TYR A 648 16.76 27.61 17.35
CA TYR A 648 17.02 27.89 18.76
C TYR A 648 17.78 26.79 19.50
N THR A 649 17.67 25.54 19.05
CA THR A 649 18.21 24.39 19.75
C THR A 649 18.68 23.29 18.80
N CYS A 650 19.54 22.42 19.31
CA CYS A 650 20.07 21.24 18.64
C CYS A 650 19.73 20.03 19.51
N LEU A 651 19.19 18.97 18.92
CA LEU A 651 18.71 17.80 19.66
C LEU A 651 19.65 16.60 19.51
N LEU A 652 20.12 16.37 18.28
CA LEU A 652 20.91 15.19 17.93
C LEU A 652 21.82 15.53 16.75
N VAL A 653 23.08 15.12 16.85
CA VAL A 653 24.02 15.09 15.74
C VAL A 653 24.55 13.67 15.60
N LEU A 654 24.40 13.08 14.42
CA LEU A 654 25.06 11.83 14.06
C LEU A 654 26.14 12.10 13.02
N GLY A 655 27.33 11.60 13.32
CA GLY A 655 28.49 11.76 12.46
C GLY A 655 29.58 10.79 12.86
N PHE A 656 30.80 11.09 12.43
CA PHE A 656 31.92 10.21 12.69
C PHE A 656 33.16 10.98 13.14
N GLN A 657 34.03 10.25 13.84
CA GLN A 657 35.36 10.74 14.20
C GLN A 657 36.29 10.79 12.99
N SER A 658 37.07 11.87 12.88
CA SER A 658 37.94 12.17 11.73
C SER A 658 39.06 11.15 11.52
N ASP A 659 39.56 10.53 12.59
CA ASP A 659 40.72 9.63 12.57
C ASP A 659 40.33 8.14 12.41
N SER A 660 39.20 7.76 13.00
CA SER A 660 38.83 6.36 13.19
C SER A 660 37.60 5.91 12.40
N ASN A 661 36.83 6.83 11.79
CA ASN A 661 35.52 6.52 11.20
C ASN A 661 34.55 5.88 12.21
N THR A 662 34.72 6.20 13.49
CA THR A 662 33.86 5.72 14.57
C THR A 662 32.57 6.52 14.57
N LEU A 663 31.43 5.85 14.54
CA LEU A 663 30.11 6.46 14.64
C LEU A 663 29.96 7.14 16.00
N VAL A 664 29.43 8.36 16.04
CA VAL A 664 29.14 9.07 17.28
C VAL A 664 27.77 9.72 17.19
N ALA A 665 27.00 9.57 18.28
CA ALA A 665 25.81 10.37 18.54
C ALA A 665 26.15 11.42 19.60
N TYR A 666 26.14 12.69 19.19
CA TYR A 666 26.33 13.84 20.07
C TYR A 666 24.97 14.45 20.41
N LEU A 667 24.74 14.62 21.72
CA LEU A 667 23.51 15.14 22.30
C LEU A 667 23.88 16.39 23.13
N PRO A 668 23.70 17.60 22.59
CA PRO A 668 24.02 18.82 23.31
C PRO A 668 23.02 19.05 24.45
N ASN A 669 23.50 19.56 25.58
CA ASN A 669 22.68 19.91 26.76
C ASN A 669 21.72 18.78 27.20
N ALA A 670 22.19 17.54 27.16
CA ALA A 670 21.36 16.35 27.33
C ALA A 670 21.15 15.94 28.80
N THR A 671 21.90 16.52 29.73
CA THR A 671 21.83 16.19 31.17
C THR A 671 21.00 17.20 31.96
N ALA A 672 20.67 16.86 33.21
CA ALA A 672 20.00 17.77 34.13
C ALA A 672 20.80 19.05 34.44
N THR A 673 22.12 18.99 34.30
CA THR A 673 23.05 20.12 34.48
C THR A 673 23.30 20.91 33.20
N GLY A 674 22.75 20.47 32.06
CA GLY A 674 22.98 21.09 30.76
C GLY A 674 24.27 20.66 30.08
N ASP A 675 24.89 19.56 30.51
CA ASP A 675 26.10 19.03 29.87
C ASP A 675 25.76 18.26 28.59
N SER A 676 26.72 18.20 27.67
CA SER A 676 26.58 17.45 26.42
C SER A 676 27.02 15.99 26.60
N VAL A 677 26.35 15.07 25.92
CA VAL A 677 26.62 13.63 25.98
C VAL A 677 27.07 13.11 24.63
N ASN A 678 28.10 12.27 24.64
CA ASN A 678 28.52 11.48 23.49
C ASN A 678 28.22 9.99 23.71
N ILE A 679 27.60 9.36 22.72
CA ILE A 679 27.49 7.90 22.65
C ILE A 679 28.39 7.45 21.50
N ILE A 680 29.44 6.70 21.85
CA ILE A 680 30.41 6.17 20.90
C ILE A 680 29.88 4.83 20.38
N GLY A 681 29.71 4.74 19.07
CA GLY A 681 29.35 3.52 18.36
C GLY A 681 30.57 2.76 17.83
N PRO A 682 30.37 1.80 16.92
CA PRO A 682 31.47 1.05 16.33
C PRO A 682 32.19 1.87 15.26
N GLN A 683 33.40 1.40 14.92
CA GLN A 683 34.06 1.81 13.68
C GLN A 683 33.23 1.33 12.48
N MET A 684 32.88 2.26 11.59
CA MET A 684 31.99 1.97 10.49
C MET A 684 32.78 1.42 9.29
N PRO A 685 32.31 0.33 8.66
CA PRO A 685 32.97 -0.22 7.48
C PRO A 685 32.84 0.74 6.29
N SER A 686 33.95 1.00 5.60
CA SER A 686 33.96 1.83 4.39
C SER A 686 33.19 1.14 3.26
N ASN A 687 32.39 1.91 2.52
CA ASN A 687 31.60 1.47 1.37
C ASN A 687 30.62 0.32 1.64
N ALA A 688 30.26 0.08 2.91
CA ALA A 688 29.25 -0.89 3.29
C ALA A 688 28.05 -0.20 3.93
N TRP A 689 26.87 -0.68 3.58
CA TRP A 689 25.63 -0.23 4.18
C TRP A 689 25.49 -0.77 5.60
N VAL A 690 25.21 0.12 6.54
CA VAL A 690 24.92 -0.20 7.94
C VAL A 690 23.63 0.50 8.33
N HIS A 691 22.68 -0.26 8.86
CA HIS A 691 21.49 0.32 9.46
C HIS A 691 21.86 0.99 10.78
N VAL A 692 21.60 2.28 10.92
CA VAL A 692 21.86 3.07 12.12
C VAL A 692 20.52 3.46 12.72
N ALA A 693 20.36 3.31 14.03
CA ALA A 693 19.19 3.80 14.73
C ALA A 693 19.56 4.47 16.05
N PHE A 694 18.90 5.58 16.36
CA PHE A 694 18.98 6.28 17.62
C PHE A 694 17.61 6.26 18.29
N THR A 695 17.55 5.96 19.57
CA THR A 695 16.32 6.02 20.36
C THR A 695 16.52 6.83 21.64
N TRP A 696 15.46 7.52 22.07
CA TRP A 696 15.43 8.19 23.36
C TRP A 696 14.04 8.14 24.00
N SER A 697 14.02 7.93 25.31
CA SER A 697 12.85 8.19 26.16
C SER A 697 13.27 8.66 27.55
N THR A 698 12.30 9.16 28.33
CA THR A 698 12.52 9.52 29.73
C THR A 698 12.90 8.34 30.60
N GLU A 699 12.39 7.15 30.29
CA GLU A 699 12.63 5.94 31.07
C GLU A 699 13.95 5.26 30.68
N ASN A 700 14.17 5.08 29.37
CA ASN A 700 15.27 4.27 28.86
C ASN A 700 16.50 5.08 28.42
N ARG A 701 16.39 6.41 28.39
CA ARG A 701 17.45 7.35 28.01
C ARG A 701 17.96 7.11 26.58
N ALA A 702 19.10 7.72 26.24
CA ALA A 702 19.61 7.70 24.88
C ALA A 702 20.34 6.38 24.57
N LYS A 703 20.03 5.78 23.42
CA LYS A 703 20.63 4.53 22.93
C LYS A 703 20.96 4.63 21.44
N LEU A 704 22.08 4.05 21.05
CA LEU A 704 22.58 3.98 19.68
C LEU A 704 22.72 2.53 19.25
N TYR A 705 22.16 2.20 18.09
CA TYR A 705 22.15 0.85 17.53
C TYR A 705 22.76 0.86 16.14
N THR A 706 23.42 -0.25 15.79
CA THR A 706 23.79 -0.56 14.41
C THR A 706 23.42 -2.00 14.08
N SER A 707 22.83 -2.21 12.89
CA SER A 707 22.32 -3.52 12.45
C SER A 707 21.49 -4.23 13.54
N SER A 708 20.69 -3.44 14.26
CA SER A 708 19.81 -3.85 15.38
C SER A 708 20.48 -4.25 16.70
N TYR A 709 21.80 -4.17 16.80
CA TYR A 709 22.52 -4.40 18.05
C TYR A 709 22.79 -3.08 18.76
N LEU A 710 22.54 -3.05 20.07
CA LEU A 710 22.90 -1.91 20.91
C LEU A 710 24.42 -1.74 20.92
N GLN A 711 24.89 -0.56 20.52
CA GLN A 711 26.31 -0.21 20.44
C GLN A 711 26.75 0.63 21.63
N GLY A 712 25.87 1.51 22.08
CA GLY A 712 26.13 2.37 23.22
C GLY A 712 24.85 2.97 23.77
N ALA A 713 24.90 3.38 25.03
CA ALA A 713 23.80 4.05 25.72
C ALA A 713 24.38 5.08 26.69
N SER A 714 23.58 6.09 27.04
CA SER A 714 23.91 7.01 28.12
C SER A 714 22.72 7.19 29.05
N GLY A 715 22.89 6.81 30.31
CA GLY A 715 21.92 7.07 31.37
C GLY A 715 21.83 8.54 31.78
N GLU A 716 22.86 9.33 31.46
CA GLU A 716 22.95 10.75 31.84
C GLU A 716 22.12 11.66 30.93
N ALA A 717 21.84 11.21 29.70
CA ALA A 717 20.99 11.87 28.71
C ALA A 717 19.51 11.90 29.15
N SER A 718 19.27 12.63 30.23
CA SER A 718 18.02 12.66 30.98
C SER A 718 17.03 13.71 30.50
N ILE A 719 17.49 14.66 29.69
CA ILE A 719 16.71 15.76 29.13
C ILE A 719 17.12 15.92 27.66
N LEU A 720 16.21 15.71 26.71
CA LEU A 720 16.41 16.11 25.31
C LEU A 720 15.30 17.10 24.95
N ASN A 721 15.55 18.39 25.18
CA ASN A 721 14.53 19.42 25.07
C ASN A 721 14.82 20.42 23.95
N ASN A 722 13.75 20.94 23.36
CA ASN A 722 13.70 22.17 22.56
C ASN A 722 13.99 23.45 23.37
N ALA A 723 14.34 23.32 24.65
CA ALA A 723 14.22 24.37 25.63
C ALA A 723 15.44 25.30 25.70
N ARG A 724 15.44 26.29 24.82
CA ARG A 724 15.92 27.63 25.18
C ARG A 724 14.71 28.58 25.22
N GLY A 725 14.24 28.90 26.42
CA GLY A 725 13.16 29.88 26.65
C GLY A 725 11.76 29.42 26.20
N ASP A 726 10.98 30.35 25.66
CA ASP A 726 9.57 30.15 25.25
C ASP A 726 9.40 29.39 23.92
N HIS A 727 10.48 28.87 23.33
CA HIS A 727 10.50 28.26 22.00
C HIS A 727 10.25 26.73 21.99
N ASN A 728 9.76 26.17 23.09
CA ASN A 728 9.54 24.72 23.28
C ASN A 728 8.62 24.07 22.22
N SER A 729 7.83 24.88 21.51
CA SER A 729 6.91 24.47 20.45
C SER A 729 7.45 24.69 19.03
N SER A 730 8.69 25.14 18.88
CA SER A 730 9.28 25.39 17.55
C SER A 730 9.55 24.06 16.86
N PRO A 731 9.03 23.84 15.63
CA PRO A 731 9.25 22.60 14.90
C PRO A 731 10.73 22.33 14.66
N MET A 732 11.12 21.05 14.73
CA MET A 732 12.46 20.61 14.37
C MET A 732 12.60 20.40 12.87
N THR A 733 13.86 20.47 12.45
CA THR A 733 14.33 20.18 11.10
C THR A 733 15.36 19.05 11.19
N ILE A 734 15.21 18.05 10.32
CA ILE A 734 16.20 17.00 10.10
C ILE A 734 16.95 17.34 8.81
N THR A 735 18.25 17.60 8.93
CA THR A 735 19.14 17.86 7.79
C THR A 735 20.11 16.70 7.64
N LEU A 736 20.22 16.17 6.43
CA LEU A 736 21.13 15.10 6.04
C LEU A 736 22.26 15.63 5.15
N GLY A 737 23.44 15.02 5.28
CA GLY A 737 24.61 15.23 4.40
C GLY A 737 25.34 16.58 4.51
N LYS A 738 24.72 17.56 5.15
CA LYS A 738 25.30 18.88 5.39
C LYS A 738 25.23 19.24 6.86
N TYR A 739 26.34 19.77 7.36
CA TYR A 739 26.35 20.57 8.59
C TYR A 739 26.11 22.03 8.22
N ASN A 740 24.94 22.57 8.58
CA ASN A 740 24.58 23.96 8.26
C ASN A 740 25.25 25.00 9.16
N GLY A 741 26.20 24.61 10.03
CA GLY A 741 26.93 25.56 10.87
C GLY A 741 26.02 26.49 11.68
N ALA A 742 24.80 26.05 11.99
CA ALA A 742 23.85 26.87 12.71
C ALA A 742 24.49 27.29 14.05
N ALA A 743 24.24 28.54 14.47
CA ALA A 743 24.63 29.06 15.79
C ALA A 743 24.07 28.25 16.99
N ASN A 744 23.39 27.13 16.73
CA ASN A 744 22.59 26.36 17.68
C ASN A 744 23.13 24.95 17.92
N CYS A 745 23.99 24.42 17.03
CA CYS A 745 24.77 23.21 17.29
C CYS A 745 26.24 23.60 17.50
N GLU A 746 26.49 24.49 18.47
CA GLU A 746 27.84 24.92 18.84
C GLU A 746 28.55 23.87 19.70
N GLY A 747 29.88 23.82 19.62
CA GLY A 747 30.68 23.02 20.54
C GLY A 747 30.59 21.51 20.35
N ILE A 748 30.18 21.02 19.17
CA ILE A 748 30.16 19.59 18.84
C ILE A 748 31.52 18.95 19.15
N GLN A 749 31.52 17.94 20.02
CA GLN A 749 32.72 17.21 20.43
C GLN A 749 32.71 15.80 19.87
N GLY A 750 33.87 15.30 19.44
CA GLY A 750 34.03 13.90 19.02
C GLY A 750 33.42 13.58 17.64
N ILE A 751 33.03 14.58 16.85
CA ILE A 751 32.61 14.43 15.46
C ILE A 751 33.39 15.44 14.60
N SER A 752 33.80 15.02 13.39
CA SER A 752 34.44 15.89 12.42
C SER A 752 33.45 16.93 11.87
N THR A 753 33.61 18.20 12.27
CA THR A 753 32.77 19.33 11.83
C THR A 753 33.35 20.09 10.63
N SER A 754 34.64 19.92 10.35
CA SER A 754 35.35 20.58 9.25
C SER A 754 35.27 19.83 7.92
N GLN A 755 34.77 18.59 7.93
CA GLN A 755 34.64 17.74 6.75
C GLN A 755 33.17 17.59 6.35
N THR A 756 32.89 17.62 5.05
CA THR A 756 31.56 17.30 4.53
C THR A 756 31.33 15.79 4.58
N PHE A 757 30.09 15.37 4.84
CA PHE A 757 29.76 13.95 4.71
C PHE A 757 29.88 13.53 3.25
N MET A 758 30.63 12.45 3.02
CA MET A 758 30.79 11.83 1.70
C MET A 758 30.33 10.39 1.81
N GLY A 759 29.08 10.18 1.41
CA GLY A 759 28.44 8.88 1.53
C GLY A 759 27.04 8.90 0.96
N SER A 760 26.34 7.80 1.20
CA SER A 760 24.96 7.60 0.76
C SER A 760 24.07 7.26 1.93
N LEU A 761 22.83 7.74 1.89
CA LEU A 761 21.80 7.51 2.89
C LEU A 761 20.54 6.97 2.22
N ASP A 762 19.83 6.10 2.92
CA ASP A 762 18.66 5.40 2.40
C ASP A 762 17.63 5.12 3.52
N GLU A 763 16.34 5.00 3.17
CA GLU A 763 15.25 4.53 4.05
C GLU A 763 15.22 5.22 5.44
N MET A 764 14.99 6.54 5.48
CA MET A 764 14.91 7.30 6.74
C MET A 764 13.52 7.24 7.38
N PHE A 765 13.44 6.67 8.57
CA PHE A 765 12.24 6.65 9.41
C PHE A 765 12.41 7.57 10.63
N VAL A 766 11.35 8.30 10.95
CA VAL A 766 11.25 9.17 12.13
C VAL A 766 10.01 8.78 12.91
N PHE A 767 10.19 8.37 14.17
CA PHE A 767 9.11 7.95 15.06
C PHE A 767 8.98 8.91 16.23
N ALA A 768 7.74 9.26 16.57
CA ALA A 768 7.35 9.97 17.77
C ALA A 768 7.27 9.02 19.00
N ARG A 769 8.10 7.97 19.04
CA ARG A 769 8.22 7.09 20.20
C ARG A 769 9.56 6.39 20.23
N GLU A 770 9.87 5.78 21.36
CA GLU A 770 10.97 4.82 21.42
C GLU A 770 10.57 3.51 20.73
N LEU A 771 11.41 3.07 19.79
CA LEU A 771 11.30 1.75 19.18
C LEU A 771 11.90 0.69 20.11
N GLN A 772 11.24 -0.46 20.15
CA GLN A 772 11.76 -1.64 20.82
C GLN A 772 12.81 -2.35 19.94
N GLU A 773 13.73 -3.09 20.57
CA GLU A 773 14.77 -3.84 19.85
C GLU A 773 14.20 -4.77 18.77
N SER A 774 13.07 -5.43 19.06
CA SER A 774 12.38 -6.29 18.10
C SER A 774 11.87 -5.56 16.85
N GLU A 775 11.60 -4.26 16.94
CA GLU A 775 11.18 -3.41 15.83
C GLU A 775 12.40 -2.94 15.03
N LEU A 776 13.49 -2.59 15.72
CA LEU A 776 14.77 -2.28 15.10
C LEU A 776 15.34 -3.47 14.31
N ILE A 777 15.14 -4.70 14.80
CA ILE A 777 15.46 -5.95 14.08
C ILE A 777 14.68 -6.04 12.77
N LYS A 778 13.41 -5.64 12.77
CA LYS A 778 12.60 -5.68 11.54
C LYS A 778 13.08 -4.65 10.52
N LEU A 779 13.35 -3.42 10.95
CA LEU A 779 13.86 -2.36 10.07
C LEU A 779 15.21 -2.72 9.44
N ALA A 780 16.16 -3.25 10.23
CA ALA A 780 17.47 -3.61 9.68
C ALA A 780 17.46 -4.90 8.83
N ASN A 781 16.45 -5.77 8.98
CA ASN A 781 16.32 -6.99 8.18
C ASN A 781 15.37 -6.83 6.99
N GLN A 782 14.98 -5.60 6.64
CA GLN A 782 14.25 -5.35 5.41
C GLN A 782 15.07 -5.87 4.21
N PRO A 783 14.46 -6.70 3.33
CA PRO A 783 15.19 -7.38 2.29
C PRO A 783 15.83 -6.38 1.33
N ARG A 784 17.16 -6.51 1.18
CA ARG A 784 17.96 -5.75 0.22
C ARG A 784 17.53 -6.14 -1.20
N ARG A 785 16.85 -5.26 -1.93
CA ARG A 785 16.48 -5.48 -3.34
C ARG A 785 17.68 -5.11 -4.23
N ILE A 786 18.63 -6.04 -4.39
CA ILE A 786 19.80 -5.87 -5.27
C ILE A 786 19.46 -6.41 -6.68
N GLU A 787 19.50 -5.59 -7.72
CA GLU A 787 19.81 -6.09 -9.08
C GLU A 787 21.29 -6.51 -9.11
N ARG A 788 21.56 -7.75 -9.50
CA ARG A 788 22.93 -8.30 -9.56
C ARG A 788 23.83 -7.38 -10.40
N ALA A 789 24.84 -6.81 -9.76
CA ALA A 789 25.95 -6.13 -10.42
C ALA A 789 26.60 -7.06 -11.47
N VAL A 790 26.53 -6.68 -12.74
CA VAL A 790 27.35 -7.30 -13.79
C VAL A 790 28.75 -6.73 -13.67
N VAL A 791 29.69 -7.57 -13.24
CA VAL A 791 31.13 -7.30 -13.25
C VAL A 791 31.55 -6.92 -14.69
N PRO A 792 32.22 -5.78 -14.93
CA PRO A 792 32.75 -5.49 -16.25
C PRO A 792 33.88 -6.47 -16.55
N ARG A 793 33.63 -7.41 -17.47
CA ARG A 793 34.72 -8.20 -18.07
C ARG A 793 35.53 -7.26 -18.96
N THR A 794 36.72 -6.92 -18.49
CA THR A 794 37.83 -6.52 -19.35
C THR A 794 38.04 -7.59 -20.42
N LYS A 795 37.98 -7.19 -21.69
CA LYS A 795 38.73 -7.82 -22.80
C LYS A 795 38.71 -6.93 -24.04
N ASN A 796 39.88 -6.35 -24.30
CA ASN A 796 40.56 -6.22 -25.60
C ASN A 796 39.71 -6.24 -26.88
N GLN A 797 39.71 -5.12 -27.59
CA GLN A 797 39.92 -5.00 -29.04
C GLN A 797 40.46 -3.58 -29.28
N LEU A 798 41.78 -3.38 -29.44
CA LEU A 798 42.52 -3.39 -30.71
C LEU A 798 41.79 -2.66 -31.84
N THR A 799 42.23 -1.41 -32.07
CA THR A 799 42.50 -0.73 -33.35
C THR A 799 42.00 -1.40 -34.63
N TYR A 800 41.33 -0.65 -35.51
CA TYR A 800 41.76 -0.35 -36.89
C TYR A 800 40.87 0.75 -37.52
N TYR A 801 41.56 1.78 -38.07
CA TYR A 801 41.23 2.78 -39.13
C TYR A 801 39.84 2.72 -39.79
N SER A 802 39.17 3.81 -40.16
CA SER A 802 39.61 5.11 -40.73
C SER A 802 38.56 6.20 -40.53
#